data_AF-A0A424KER1-F1
#
_entry.id   AF-A0A424KER1-F1
#
_cell.length_a   1.000
_cell.length_b   1.000
_cell.length_c   1.000
_cell.angle_alpha   90.00
_cell.angle_beta   90.00
_cell.angle_gamma   90.00
#
_symmetry.space_group_name_H-M   'P 1'
#
loop_
_entity.id
_entity.type
_entity.pdbx_description
1 polymer ?
#
loop_
_entity_poly.entity_id
_entity_poly.type
_entity_poly.pdbx_seq_one_letter_code
_entity_poly.pdbx_strand_id
1 'polypeptide(L)'
;MRSRWFAGGTAFLGRSSESASRTDANGCHFGGSRAARRPARGGRASLLLKWGEMSTATAVSSPMTATVHRIEIHRRPEAGDPAADALRRDAAGLPDAMIPSSVACAAVYLLEGPLSDTELLQIAEELLADPVMQSPVIGAAAAEPNQVVIEVHPLPGVMDPAAASIATAIAALVGEDRASGIVVRTGRRYTFGGIDADAGRELATRLLANPVIHAIHTEPYQPDSFPVGHHHPFEVRDVPLRDLDAPALERLSREAHLFLSLDEMLAIQSHYRALGREPREIELETLAQTWSEHCVHKTLKATIDYHEPENLSDRGAVSIRESAADRPGHSVGADGGVRIDNLLKSTVAAATHRLMAEGLDDWCLSVFVDNAGIVGFDDDTAVCMKVETHNHPSAIEPYGGAATGIGGCIRDIMGTGLAAKPIAATDVFCVGTDSPSAVPNGCLHPHRILGEVVGGVRDYGNRMGIPTVNGGVWFDDRYIGNPLVYCGCVGVMPRTAIEGDAVPGDRIIAMGGRTGRDGIHGATFSSAELTDTHADEFSHAVQIGNAITEKVTLDAVLAARDHADGCLFTAITDCGAGGFSSAVGEMGEKIGADVQLDQAPLKYDGLTPVEVWISEAQERMVLAVPAEKVSEIASICESHGVEWCDLGTFGTPDRELILRWNDVEVGRIGMEFLHDGVPMPVRKAVWDPEWARQEAGGEDVGVVPCPKIVDTEGLFDAAASLLGHPNLASKAWIVRQYDHEVQGGSVVKPFVGPNAGPGDAAVVRPVPTSPKGLAIGNGLATGLARDPYEMGLAAIDECVRNMVCVGADPSQIAILDNFCWPGCDDPRNLGSLVRAAEACLDGGLAYGTPFISGKDSLNNQFTTDEGRTIRIPPTLLISGMGIVEDESLATTMDAKRSGNHLLLIGETTDRLGGSHFVRIGGDVSVGRDELPTVDLERGPRTAGAVHAAIKQGLVRSAHDASEGGVLVAAIEMAFAGDLGVEVRLDTIPVGCEGVSDAARAFAEDPCRYLLEVEERDLEAIAEIFDGIPHAVIGRFTEAGPKGGEVMVSSSELGGSSASTERFRDAWEKGCDR
;
A
#
# COMPACT_ATOMS: atom_id res chain seq x y z
N MET A 1 38.90 -26.36 21.69
CA MET A 1 40.32 -26.66 21.34
C MET A 1 40.85 -25.50 20.49
N ARG A 2 41.98 -24.89 20.90
CA ARG A 2 42.97 -24.07 20.15
C ARG A 2 42.46 -22.95 19.21
N SER A 3 42.96 -21.71 19.17
CA SER A 3 43.91 -20.89 19.96
C SER A 3 44.16 -19.58 19.17
N ARG A 4 44.16 -18.43 19.85
CA ARG A 4 45.09 -17.24 19.83
C ARG A 4 45.86 -16.93 18.53
N TRP A 5 46.09 -15.69 18.09
CA TRP A 5 46.79 -14.52 18.68
C TRP A 5 46.53 -13.29 17.75
N PHE A 6 46.69 -11.99 18.05
CA PHE A 6 47.58 -11.23 18.93
C PHE A 6 46.92 -9.87 19.28
N ALA A 7 47.15 -9.41 20.51
CA ALA A 7 46.84 -8.07 21.00
C ALA A 7 48.13 -7.27 21.29
N GLY A 8 48.00 -5.95 21.40
CA GLY A 8 48.90 -5.07 22.15
C GLY A 8 49.24 -3.78 21.40
N GLY A 9 49.09 -2.57 21.94
CA GLY A 9 48.65 -2.14 23.26
C GLY A 9 49.02 -0.66 23.50
N THR A 10 48.11 0.05 24.18
CA THR A 10 48.32 1.07 25.24
C THR A 10 49.05 2.41 24.96
N ALA A 11 48.24 3.48 24.91
CA ALA A 11 48.17 4.67 25.79
C ALA A 11 49.45 5.33 26.39
N PHE A 12 49.52 6.68 26.37
CA PHE A 12 49.67 7.50 27.59
C PHE A 12 49.41 9.02 27.39
N LEU A 13 48.85 9.62 28.44
CA LEU A 13 48.40 10.98 28.78
C LEU A 13 49.29 12.21 28.45
N GLY A 14 48.65 13.40 28.40
CA GLY A 14 49.28 14.65 28.88
C GLY A 14 48.61 15.97 28.48
N ARG A 15 47.83 16.58 29.40
CA ARG A 15 47.26 17.95 29.33
C ARG A 15 48.34 19.05 29.40
N SER A 16 48.06 20.24 28.84
CA SER A 16 47.81 21.52 29.58
C SER A 16 48.36 22.81 28.93
N SER A 17 47.47 23.83 28.94
CA SER A 17 47.68 25.29 29.17
C SER A 17 48.53 26.13 28.20
N GLU A 18 48.37 27.45 28.02
CA GLU A 18 47.33 28.48 28.15
C GLU A 18 48.06 29.83 27.87
N SER A 19 47.40 30.81 27.24
CA SER A 19 47.70 32.28 27.30
C SER A 19 49.00 32.81 26.62
N ALA A 20 49.13 34.06 26.12
CA ALA A 20 48.26 35.20 25.85
C ALA A 20 49.05 36.34 25.13
N SER A 21 48.29 37.27 24.53
CA SER A 21 48.54 38.73 24.40
C SER A 21 49.46 39.25 23.27
N ARG A 22 48.90 40.02 22.30
CA ARG A 22 48.83 41.52 22.18
C ARG A 22 50.13 42.11 21.55
N THR A 23 50.18 43.10 20.65
CA THR A 23 49.38 44.32 20.40
C THR A 23 49.90 45.06 19.14
N ASP A 24 49.02 45.86 18.51
CA ASP A 24 49.24 47.18 17.85
C ASP A 24 50.05 47.29 16.53
N ALA A 25 49.84 48.25 15.61
CA ALA A 25 48.77 49.22 15.28
C ALA A 25 49.22 50.00 14.01
N ASN A 26 48.25 50.58 13.26
CA ASN A 26 48.33 51.76 12.36
C ASN A 26 49.19 51.67 11.07
N GLY A 27 48.82 52.21 9.90
CA GLY A 27 47.67 53.00 9.44
C GLY A 27 48.02 53.75 8.13
N CYS A 28 46.99 54.04 7.30
CA CYS A 28 46.82 55.19 6.36
C CYS A 28 47.87 55.42 5.22
N HIS A 29 47.59 55.97 4.01
CA HIS A 29 46.43 56.31 3.17
C HIS A 29 46.97 56.96 1.86
N PHE A 30 46.08 57.24 0.89
CA PHE A 30 46.20 58.07 -0.35
C PHE A 30 46.94 57.49 -1.57
N GLY A 31 46.46 57.61 -2.82
CA GLY A 31 45.25 58.24 -3.36
C GLY A 31 45.42 58.72 -4.81
N GLY A 32 44.45 58.38 -5.68
CA GLY A 32 43.99 59.13 -6.88
C GLY A 32 44.81 59.05 -8.18
N SER A 33 44.28 59.36 -9.38
CA SER A 33 42.94 59.39 -9.96
C SER A 33 43.06 59.75 -11.47
N ARG A 34 42.10 59.27 -12.29
CA ARG A 34 41.48 59.91 -13.49
C ARG A 34 42.19 59.99 -14.88
N ALA A 35 41.56 59.25 -15.81
CA ALA A 35 40.72 59.75 -16.93
C ALA A 35 41.30 60.00 -18.36
N ALA A 36 40.68 59.25 -19.30
CA ALA A 36 40.04 59.65 -20.58
C ALA A 36 40.86 60.07 -21.81
N ARG A 37 40.61 59.40 -22.96
CA ARG A 37 39.91 59.92 -24.18
C ARG A 37 40.22 59.09 -25.45
N ARG A 38 39.17 58.81 -26.24
CA ARG A 38 39.24 58.45 -27.68
C ARG A 38 39.67 59.67 -28.54
N PRO A 39 40.10 59.45 -29.79
CA PRO A 39 39.29 59.90 -30.93
C PRO A 39 39.28 58.95 -32.15
N ALA A 40 38.55 59.34 -33.18
CA ALA A 40 38.09 58.54 -34.32
C ALA A 40 38.62 58.99 -35.70
N ARG A 41 38.39 58.13 -36.70
CA ARG A 41 38.20 58.33 -38.18
C ARG A 41 39.39 58.54 -39.14
N GLY A 42 39.48 57.63 -40.13
CA GLY A 42 39.30 57.97 -41.56
C GLY A 42 40.39 57.55 -42.57
N GLY A 43 40.02 56.76 -43.60
CA GLY A 43 40.38 57.06 -45.01
C GLY A 43 41.22 56.09 -45.88
N ARG A 44 40.52 55.18 -46.59
CA ARG A 44 40.58 54.77 -48.03
C ARG A 44 41.84 54.24 -48.78
N ALA A 45 41.50 53.27 -49.66
CA ALA A 45 42.07 52.84 -50.97
C ALA A 45 43.23 51.83 -50.97
N SER A 46 43.39 50.90 -51.93
CA SER A 46 42.54 50.13 -52.88
C SER A 46 43.50 49.21 -53.66
N LEU A 47 43.17 47.94 -53.91
CA LEU A 47 43.59 47.10 -55.07
C LEU A 47 43.00 45.68 -54.88
N LEU A 48 41.84 45.37 -55.48
CA LEU A 48 41.68 44.69 -56.78
C LEU A 48 42.31 43.28 -56.85
N LEU A 49 41.47 42.25 -56.73
CA LEU A 49 41.39 41.13 -57.67
C LEU A 49 40.00 40.47 -57.55
N LYS A 50 39.38 40.26 -58.71
CA LYS A 50 38.01 39.79 -58.90
C LYS A 50 38.01 38.27 -59.21
N TRP A 51 37.11 37.57 -58.52
CA TRP A 51 36.09 36.65 -59.04
C TRP A 51 36.49 35.40 -59.85
N GLY A 52 36.20 34.24 -59.26
CA GLY A 52 35.73 33.04 -59.95
C GLY A 52 34.49 32.52 -59.22
N GLU A 53 33.37 32.40 -59.94
CA GLU A 53 32.11 31.81 -59.48
C GLU A 53 32.28 30.32 -59.25
N MET A 54 31.81 29.81 -58.10
CA MET A 54 31.41 28.41 -57.97
C MET A 54 30.24 28.32 -56.99
N SER A 55 29.11 27.88 -57.54
CA SER A 55 27.90 27.45 -56.87
C SER A 55 28.21 26.56 -55.66
N THR A 56 27.94 27.05 -54.45
CA THR A 56 27.79 26.17 -53.28
C THR A 56 26.35 25.74 -53.24
N ALA A 57 26.08 24.56 -53.79
CA ALA A 57 24.92 23.78 -53.43
C ALA A 57 24.88 23.68 -51.90
N THR A 58 23.88 24.29 -51.28
CA THR A 58 23.42 23.90 -49.96
C THR A 58 23.03 22.44 -50.05
N ALA A 59 23.94 21.56 -49.63
CA ALA A 59 23.59 20.21 -49.26
C ALA A 59 22.62 20.35 -48.08
N VAL A 60 21.34 20.31 -48.39
CA VAL A 60 20.32 19.87 -47.45
C VAL A 60 20.83 18.50 -47.00
N SER A 61 21.37 18.41 -45.78
CA SER A 61 21.54 17.12 -45.15
C SER A 61 20.14 16.52 -45.11
N SER A 62 19.92 15.46 -45.88
CA SER A 62 18.75 14.62 -45.69
C SER A 62 18.61 14.37 -44.19
N PRO A 63 17.43 14.55 -43.57
CA PRO A 63 17.24 14.07 -42.21
C PRO A 63 17.58 12.58 -42.27
N MET A 64 18.55 12.13 -41.47
CA MET A 64 18.68 10.70 -41.22
C MET A 64 17.33 10.29 -40.66
N THR A 65 16.54 9.57 -41.45
CA THR A 65 15.30 8.96 -40.99
C THR A 65 15.70 8.06 -39.84
N ALA A 66 15.30 8.42 -38.62
CA ALA A 66 15.53 7.59 -37.44
C ALA A 66 15.02 6.19 -37.77
N THR A 67 15.88 5.20 -37.61
CA THR A 67 15.55 3.80 -37.88
C THR A 67 15.34 3.13 -36.53
N VAL A 68 14.29 2.34 -36.39
CA VAL A 68 14.09 1.50 -35.20
C VAL A 68 14.96 0.25 -35.34
N HIS A 69 15.93 0.11 -34.45
CA HIS A 69 16.77 -1.07 -34.33
C HIS A 69 16.16 -2.05 -33.33
N ARG A 70 16.38 -3.35 -33.54
CA ARG A 70 15.85 -4.42 -32.69
C ARG A 70 16.98 -5.28 -32.12
N ILE A 71 16.92 -5.58 -30.84
CA ILE A 71 17.85 -6.48 -30.15
C ILE A 71 17.03 -7.47 -29.31
N GLU A 72 17.29 -8.75 -29.46
CA GLU A 72 16.73 -9.82 -28.62
C GLU A 72 17.79 -10.37 -27.68
N ILE A 73 17.44 -10.56 -26.42
CA ILE A 73 18.32 -11.19 -25.43
C ILE A 73 17.75 -12.56 -25.07
N HIS A 74 18.47 -13.59 -25.50
CA HIS A 74 18.13 -14.99 -25.28
C HIS A 74 18.97 -15.56 -24.15
N ARG A 75 18.41 -16.49 -23.37
CA ARG A 75 19.21 -17.30 -22.46
C ARG A 75 19.97 -18.38 -23.23
N ARG A 76 21.20 -18.64 -22.80
CA ARG A 76 22.00 -19.74 -23.36
C ARG A 76 21.37 -21.08 -22.96
N PRO A 77 21.35 -22.10 -23.84
CA PRO A 77 20.74 -23.40 -23.53
C PRO A 77 21.27 -24.04 -22.24
N GLU A 78 22.57 -23.90 -21.95
CA GLU A 78 23.23 -24.41 -20.75
C GLU A 78 22.80 -23.71 -19.44
N ALA A 79 22.24 -22.51 -19.54
CA ALA A 79 21.78 -21.71 -18.41
C ALA A 79 20.34 -22.03 -17.97
N GLY A 80 19.60 -22.80 -18.79
CA GLY A 80 18.17 -23.01 -18.63
C GLY A 80 17.35 -21.73 -18.82
N ASP A 81 16.02 -21.86 -18.75
CA ASP A 81 15.10 -20.74 -18.89
C ASP A 81 14.02 -20.79 -17.79
N PRO A 82 14.31 -20.23 -16.61
CA PRO A 82 13.37 -20.20 -15.49
C PRO A 82 12.04 -19.51 -15.81
N ALA A 83 12.06 -18.53 -16.71
CA ALA A 83 10.83 -17.84 -17.14
C ALA A 83 9.96 -18.78 -18.00
N ALA A 84 10.58 -19.56 -18.89
CA ALA A 84 9.88 -20.61 -19.62
C ALA A 84 9.43 -21.78 -18.72
N ASP A 85 10.19 -22.09 -17.66
CA ASP A 85 9.80 -23.11 -16.68
C ASP A 85 8.59 -22.65 -15.85
N ALA A 86 8.56 -21.38 -15.43
CA ALA A 86 7.42 -20.78 -14.73
C ALA A 86 6.16 -20.80 -15.61
N LEU A 87 6.25 -20.27 -16.83
CA LEU A 87 5.12 -20.25 -17.76
C LEU A 87 4.60 -21.67 -18.07
N ARG A 88 5.46 -22.68 -18.11
CA ARG A 88 5.02 -24.07 -18.28
C ARG A 88 4.20 -24.60 -17.10
N ARG A 89 4.51 -24.17 -15.87
CA ARG A 89 3.71 -24.52 -14.69
C ARG A 89 2.36 -23.80 -14.74
N ASP A 90 2.36 -22.51 -15.01
CA ASP A 90 1.13 -21.71 -15.07
C ASP A 90 0.19 -22.21 -16.19
N ALA A 91 0.76 -22.57 -17.35
CA ALA A 91 0.00 -23.12 -18.46
C ALA A 91 -0.59 -24.52 -18.18
N ALA A 92 -0.12 -25.25 -17.15
CA ALA A 92 -0.63 -26.59 -16.84
C ALA A 92 -2.08 -26.57 -16.35
N GLY A 93 -2.56 -25.43 -15.83
CA GLY A 93 -3.96 -25.22 -15.45
C GLY A 93 -4.87 -24.84 -16.62
N LEU A 94 -4.33 -24.61 -17.82
CA LEU A 94 -5.12 -24.26 -19.01
C LEU A 94 -5.70 -25.51 -19.70
N PRO A 95 -6.73 -25.35 -20.55
CA PRO A 95 -7.22 -26.44 -21.39
C PRO A 95 -6.10 -27.07 -22.23
N ASP A 96 -6.12 -28.41 -22.40
CA ASP A 96 -5.09 -29.19 -23.10
C ASP A 96 -4.61 -28.60 -24.44
N ALA A 97 -5.53 -28.00 -25.21
CA ALA A 97 -5.23 -27.40 -26.51
C ALA A 97 -4.31 -26.17 -26.45
N MET A 98 -4.19 -25.54 -25.27
CA MET A 98 -3.33 -24.38 -25.02
C MET A 98 -2.02 -24.75 -24.33
N ILE A 99 -1.82 -26.01 -23.90
CA ILE A 99 -0.61 -26.41 -23.17
C ILE A 99 0.56 -26.58 -24.15
N PRO A 100 1.58 -25.70 -24.12
CA PRO A 100 2.70 -25.81 -25.04
C PRO A 100 3.60 -27.01 -24.68
N SER A 101 4.02 -27.77 -25.68
CA SER A 101 5.00 -28.85 -25.53
C SER A 101 6.43 -28.34 -25.29
N SER A 102 6.71 -27.09 -25.68
CA SER A 102 7.97 -26.39 -25.41
C SER A 102 7.73 -24.88 -25.36
N VAL A 103 8.52 -24.20 -24.55
CA VAL A 103 8.49 -22.76 -24.33
C VAL A 103 9.93 -22.24 -24.34
N ALA A 104 10.17 -21.12 -25.01
CA ALA A 104 11.39 -20.33 -24.88
C ALA A 104 11.04 -18.85 -24.77
N CYS A 105 11.77 -18.12 -23.90
CA CYS A 105 11.56 -16.70 -23.65
C CYS A 105 12.78 -15.87 -24.08
N ALA A 106 12.53 -14.67 -24.59
CA ALA A 106 13.56 -13.67 -24.85
C ALA A 106 13.06 -12.26 -24.50
N ALA A 107 13.96 -11.41 -24.00
CA ALA A 107 13.68 -9.99 -23.89
C ALA A 107 13.87 -9.32 -25.26
N VAL A 108 13.03 -8.35 -25.58
CA VAL A 108 13.08 -7.59 -26.83
C VAL A 108 13.31 -6.12 -26.49
N TYR A 109 14.28 -5.51 -27.15
CA TYR A 109 14.58 -4.09 -27.04
C TYR A 109 14.48 -3.44 -28.41
N LEU A 110 13.72 -2.36 -28.50
CA LEU A 110 13.57 -1.53 -29.69
C LEU A 110 14.21 -0.17 -29.42
N LEU A 111 15.15 0.24 -30.27
CA LEU A 111 15.91 1.47 -30.12
C LEU A 111 15.70 2.34 -31.37
N GLU A 112 14.95 3.43 -31.24
CA GLU A 112 14.80 4.42 -32.32
C GLU A 112 15.87 5.49 -32.16
N GLY A 113 16.74 5.65 -33.15
CA GLY A 113 17.76 6.70 -33.12
C GLY A 113 18.87 6.48 -34.13
N PRO A 114 19.78 7.44 -34.29
CA PRO A 114 20.85 7.37 -35.27
C PRO A 114 22.04 6.53 -34.75
N LEU A 115 21.83 5.25 -34.47
CA LEU A 115 22.85 4.33 -33.92
C LEU A 115 23.71 3.70 -35.03
N SER A 116 25.04 3.64 -34.81
CA SER A 116 25.96 2.89 -35.66
C SER A 116 25.98 1.40 -35.30
N ASP A 117 26.40 0.54 -36.24
CA ASP A 117 26.53 -0.90 -36.00
C ASP A 117 27.44 -1.23 -34.81
N THR A 118 28.50 -0.42 -34.60
CA THR A 118 29.40 -0.57 -33.46
C THR A 118 28.71 -0.22 -32.14
N GLU A 119 27.97 0.89 -32.09
CA GLU A 119 27.18 1.27 -30.90
C GLU A 119 26.10 0.22 -30.61
N LEU A 120 25.42 -0.33 -31.63
CA LEU A 120 24.42 -1.37 -31.45
C LEU A 120 25.01 -2.66 -30.88
N LEU A 121 26.16 -3.11 -31.39
CA LEU A 121 26.87 -4.27 -30.85
C LEU A 121 27.29 -4.02 -29.40
N GLN A 122 27.80 -2.83 -29.09
CA GLN A 122 28.21 -2.48 -27.74
C GLN A 122 27.01 -2.47 -26.78
N ILE A 123 25.90 -1.85 -27.16
CA ILE A 123 24.65 -1.86 -26.36
C ILE A 123 24.17 -3.30 -26.16
N ALA A 124 24.19 -4.13 -27.20
CA ALA A 124 23.72 -5.51 -27.13
C ALA A 124 24.58 -6.40 -26.22
N GLU A 125 25.91 -6.31 -26.33
CA GLU A 125 26.85 -7.22 -25.66
C GLU A 125 27.33 -6.73 -24.29
N GLU A 126 27.49 -5.42 -24.10
CA GLU A 126 28.06 -4.84 -22.87
C GLU A 126 26.99 -4.32 -21.90
N LEU A 127 25.82 -3.90 -22.41
CA LEU A 127 24.75 -3.33 -21.58
C LEU A 127 23.56 -4.28 -21.39
N LEU A 128 23.00 -4.82 -22.46
CA LEU A 128 21.72 -5.55 -22.40
C LEU A 128 21.85 -7.04 -22.09
N ALA A 129 22.96 -7.68 -22.46
CA ALA A 129 23.18 -9.10 -22.23
C ALA A 129 24.10 -9.35 -21.03
N ASP A 130 23.69 -10.25 -20.13
CA ASP A 130 24.64 -10.92 -19.23
C ASP A 130 25.51 -11.88 -20.06
N PRO A 131 26.84 -11.64 -20.18
CA PRO A 131 27.69 -12.44 -21.04
C PRO A 131 27.83 -13.90 -20.58
N VAL A 132 27.54 -14.19 -19.31
CA VAL A 132 27.62 -15.54 -18.73
C VAL A 132 26.41 -16.38 -19.11
N MET A 133 25.20 -15.82 -18.98
CA MET A 133 23.95 -16.57 -19.06
C MET A 133 23.12 -16.27 -20.30
N GLN A 134 23.43 -15.19 -21.00
CA GLN A 134 22.65 -14.66 -22.11
C GLN A 134 23.50 -14.45 -23.36
N SER A 135 22.81 -14.34 -24.49
CA SER A 135 23.39 -14.01 -25.79
C SER A 135 22.47 -13.04 -26.52
N PRO A 136 22.99 -11.91 -27.04
CA PRO A 136 22.22 -11.01 -27.86
C PRO A 136 22.07 -11.49 -29.30
N VAL A 137 20.96 -11.13 -29.92
CA VAL A 137 20.71 -11.25 -31.35
C VAL A 137 20.25 -9.88 -31.85
N ILE A 138 20.99 -9.29 -32.80
CA ILE A 138 20.54 -8.06 -33.48
C ILE A 138 19.55 -8.47 -34.58
N GLY A 139 18.36 -7.88 -34.54
CA GLY A 139 17.21 -8.29 -35.35
C GLY A 139 16.37 -9.38 -34.68
N ALA A 140 15.44 -9.96 -35.44
CA ALA A 140 14.57 -11.03 -34.94
C ALA A 140 15.19 -12.42 -35.18
N ALA A 141 15.28 -13.25 -34.13
CA ALA A 141 15.70 -14.65 -34.30
C ALA A 141 14.69 -15.44 -35.13
N ALA A 142 15.14 -16.38 -35.96
CA ALA A 142 14.25 -17.25 -36.71
C ALA A 142 13.53 -18.25 -35.78
N ALA A 143 12.23 -18.45 -35.99
CA ALA A 143 11.47 -19.52 -35.35
C ALA A 143 11.40 -20.75 -36.26
N GLU A 144 11.37 -21.95 -35.68
CA GLU A 144 11.21 -23.19 -36.45
C GLU A 144 9.80 -23.29 -37.06
N PRO A 145 9.60 -23.99 -38.20
CA PRO A 145 8.30 -24.04 -38.90
C PRO A 145 7.12 -24.59 -38.08
N ASN A 146 7.38 -25.31 -36.99
CA ASN A 146 6.38 -25.88 -36.08
C ASN A 146 6.26 -25.09 -34.76
N GLN A 147 6.85 -23.91 -34.68
CA GLN A 147 6.77 -23.01 -33.54
C GLN A 147 5.93 -21.79 -33.86
N VAL A 148 5.26 -21.29 -32.83
CA VAL A 148 4.48 -20.05 -32.85
C VAL A 148 5.23 -19.00 -32.06
N VAL A 149 5.34 -17.79 -32.60
CA VAL A 149 5.92 -16.63 -31.92
C VAL A 149 4.80 -15.76 -31.40
N ILE A 150 4.89 -15.37 -30.14
CA ILE A 150 4.05 -14.34 -29.54
C ILE A 150 4.97 -13.29 -28.92
N GLU A 151 4.73 -12.02 -29.22
CA GLU A 151 5.41 -10.90 -28.58
C GLU A 151 4.41 -10.04 -27.83
N VAL A 152 4.83 -9.60 -26.64
CA VAL A 152 4.08 -8.74 -25.75
C VAL A 152 4.88 -7.45 -25.57
N HIS A 153 4.28 -6.33 -25.94
CA HIS A 153 4.90 -5.00 -25.87
C HIS A 153 3.98 -4.03 -25.14
N PRO A 154 4.50 -3.11 -24.31
CA PRO A 154 3.69 -2.02 -23.77
C PRO A 154 3.07 -1.18 -24.89
N LEU A 155 1.82 -0.75 -24.68
CA LEU A 155 1.12 0.17 -25.57
C LEU A 155 1.80 1.55 -25.57
N PRO A 156 1.73 2.32 -26.67
CA PRO A 156 2.25 3.69 -26.68
C PRO A 156 1.66 4.54 -25.55
N GLY A 157 2.53 5.22 -24.79
CA GLY A 157 2.13 6.08 -23.67
C GLY A 157 2.16 5.40 -22.30
N VAL A 158 2.20 4.06 -22.24
CA VAL A 158 2.40 3.31 -20.99
C VAL A 158 3.83 3.53 -20.48
N MET A 159 3.96 3.76 -19.18
CA MET A 159 5.26 3.92 -18.54
C MET A 159 6.08 2.62 -18.61
N ASP A 160 7.33 2.71 -19.08
CA ASP A 160 8.27 1.60 -19.18
C ASP A 160 9.54 1.94 -18.37
N PRO A 161 9.57 1.62 -17.06
CA PRO A 161 10.71 1.92 -16.19
C PRO A 161 12.01 1.26 -16.66
N ALA A 162 11.91 0.08 -17.30
CA ALA A 162 13.06 -0.60 -17.87
C ALA A 162 13.63 0.17 -19.06
N ALA A 163 12.78 0.64 -19.98
CA ALA A 163 13.21 1.50 -21.08
C ALA A 163 13.87 2.78 -20.59
N ALA A 164 13.32 3.43 -19.56
CA ALA A 164 13.91 4.65 -18.98
C ALA A 164 15.30 4.39 -18.36
N SER A 165 15.45 3.27 -17.64
CA SER A 165 16.74 2.85 -17.07
C SER A 165 17.77 2.53 -18.16
N ILE A 166 17.34 1.86 -19.24
CA ILE A 166 18.19 1.55 -20.38
C ILE A 166 18.60 2.82 -21.12
N ALA A 167 17.68 3.78 -21.33
CA ALA A 167 18.00 5.07 -21.94
C ALA A 167 19.07 5.81 -21.13
N THR A 168 18.94 5.82 -19.81
CA THR A 168 19.95 6.39 -18.89
C THR A 168 21.30 5.68 -19.02
N ALA A 169 21.30 4.34 -19.06
CA ALA A 169 22.53 3.57 -19.22
C ALA A 169 23.17 3.74 -20.60
N ILE A 170 22.38 3.88 -21.67
CA ILE A 170 22.87 4.23 -23.00
C ILE A 170 23.51 5.62 -22.97
N ALA A 171 22.87 6.61 -22.33
CA ALA A 171 23.46 7.95 -22.19
C ALA A 171 24.80 7.93 -21.45
N ALA A 172 24.94 7.10 -20.40
CA ALA A 172 26.22 6.90 -19.73
C ALA A 172 27.27 6.21 -20.63
N LEU A 173 26.85 5.32 -21.54
CA LEU A 173 27.73 4.56 -22.43
C LEU A 173 28.23 5.39 -23.63
N VAL A 174 27.34 6.15 -24.29
CA VAL A 174 27.65 6.87 -25.55
C VAL A 174 27.72 8.40 -25.40
N GLY A 175 27.37 8.93 -24.23
CA GLY A 175 27.31 10.37 -23.91
C GLY A 175 25.90 10.98 -24.11
N GLU A 176 25.55 11.97 -23.29
CA GLU A 176 24.20 12.59 -23.28
C GLU A 176 23.79 13.21 -24.62
N ASP A 177 24.67 14.01 -25.24
CA ASP A 177 24.41 14.63 -26.55
C ASP A 177 24.13 13.59 -27.64
N ARG A 178 24.75 12.41 -27.52
CA ARG A 178 24.58 11.31 -28.48
C ARG A 178 23.30 10.53 -28.22
N ALA A 179 22.95 10.36 -26.94
CA ALA A 179 21.78 9.62 -26.50
C ALA A 179 20.47 10.42 -26.53
N SER A 180 20.52 11.76 -26.59
CA SER A 180 19.33 12.63 -26.55
C SER A 180 18.33 12.39 -27.70
N GLY A 181 18.76 11.72 -28.77
CA GLY A 181 17.91 11.31 -29.89
C GLY A 181 17.57 9.82 -29.92
N ILE A 182 17.84 9.08 -28.83
CA ILE A 182 17.56 7.65 -28.72
C ILE A 182 16.33 7.44 -27.85
N VAL A 183 15.30 6.81 -28.42
CA VAL A 183 14.12 6.37 -27.69
C VAL A 183 14.18 4.85 -27.54
N VAL A 184 13.87 4.36 -26.34
CA VAL A 184 13.88 2.93 -26.01
C VAL A 184 12.46 2.45 -25.77
N ARG A 185 12.15 1.25 -26.25
CA ARG A 185 10.97 0.47 -25.83
C ARG A 185 11.37 -0.97 -25.54
N THR A 186 10.71 -1.58 -24.58
CA THR A 186 10.91 -2.99 -24.27
C THR A 186 9.77 -3.88 -24.77
N GLY A 187 9.98 -5.18 -24.68
CA GLY A 187 8.97 -6.21 -24.93
C GLY A 187 9.51 -7.58 -24.55
N ARG A 188 8.64 -8.58 -24.64
CA ARG A 188 8.99 -9.97 -24.38
C ARG A 188 8.52 -10.83 -25.55
N ARG A 189 9.40 -11.71 -26.01
CA ARG A 189 9.13 -12.70 -27.03
C ARG A 189 9.00 -14.07 -26.38
N TYR A 190 7.96 -14.79 -26.76
CA TYR A 190 7.69 -16.16 -26.39
C TYR A 190 7.63 -17.01 -27.65
N THR A 191 8.28 -18.16 -27.62
CA THR A 191 8.24 -19.14 -28.71
C THR A 191 7.65 -20.43 -28.17
N PHE A 192 6.49 -20.82 -28.70
CA PHE A 192 5.73 -21.99 -28.28
C PHE A 192 5.81 -23.11 -29.31
N GLY A 193 5.98 -24.35 -28.86
CA GLY A 193 5.86 -25.54 -29.71
C GLY A 193 4.63 -26.36 -29.37
N GLY A 194 3.99 -26.94 -30.39
CA GLY A 194 2.89 -27.90 -30.20
C GLY A 194 1.50 -27.30 -30.02
N ILE A 195 1.38 -25.97 -30.06
CA ILE A 195 0.10 -25.23 -30.13
C ILE A 195 0.09 -24.36 -31.39
N ASP A 196 -1.09 -23.94 -31.84
CA ASP A 196 -1.24 -23.04 -32.98
C ASP A 196 -1.23 -21.56 -32.56
N ALA A 197 -1.30 -20.65 -33.54
CA ALA A 197 -1.21 -19.21 -33.31
C ALA A 197 -2.37 -18.65 -32.49
N ASP A 198 -3.59 -19.18 -32.69
CA ASP A 198 -4.77 -18.74 -31.96
C ASP A 198 -4.69 -19.17 -30.49
N ALA A 199 -4.29 -20.42 -30.24
CA ALA A 199 -4.03 -20.93 -28.89
C ALA A 199 -2.89 -20.17 -28.20
N GLY A 200 -1.81 -19.83 -28.92
CA GLY A 200 -0.71 -19.01 -28.39
C GLY A 200 -1.14 -17.60 -28.00
N ARG A 201 -2.00 -16.96 -28.82
CA ARG A 201 -2.56 -15.63 -28.52
C ARG A 201 -3.50 -15.67 -27.32
N GLU A 202 -4.34 -16.69 -27.23
CA GLU A 202 -5.26 -16.88 -26.10
C GLU A 202 -4.47 -17.12 -24.80
N LEU A 203 -3.46 -17.99 -24.83
CA LEU A 203 -2.57 -18.21 -23.68
C LEU A 203 -1.91 -16.90 -23.25
N ALA A 204 -1.39 -16.12 -24.19
CA ALA A 204 -0.76 -14.84 -23.88
C ALA A 204 -1.75 -13.84 -23.27
N THR A 205 -2.98 -13.79 -23.78
CA THR A 205 -4.04 -12.92 -23.21
C THR A 205 -4.38 -13.31 -21.77
N ARG A 206 -4.38 -14.60 -21.46
CA ARG A 206 -4.69 -15.09 -20.11
C ARG A 206 -3.56 -14.90 -19.11
N LEU A 207 -2.32 -15.18 -19.52
CA LEU A 207 -1.18 -15.33 -18.59
C LEU A 207 -0.03 -14.34 -18.77
N LEU A 208 0.13 -13.70 -19.93
CA LEU A 208 1.36 -12.97 -20.28
C LEU A 208 1.17 -11.49 -20.55
N ALA A 209 -0.02 -11.11 -20.98
CA ALA A 209 -0.36 -9.77 -21.39
C ALA A 209 -1.60 -9.31 -20.65
N ASN A 210 -1.64 -8.03 -20.37
CA ASN A 210 -2.88 -7.34 -20.02
C ASN A 210 -3.25 -6.46 -21.22
N PRO A 211 -4.32 -6.75 -21.97
CA PRO A 211 -4.71 -5.99 -23.15
C PRO A 211 -4.90 -4.49 -22.89
N VAL A 212 -5.14 -4.09 -21.64
CA VAL A 212 -5.25 -2.69 -21.19
C VAL A 212 -3.96 -1.91 -21.42
N ILE A 213 -2.80 -2.55 -21.20
CA ILE A 213 -1.48 -1.91 -21.26
C ILE A 213 -0.52 -2.56 -22.25
N HIS A 214 -0.87 -3.72 -22.82
CA HIS A 214 0.00 -4.50 -23.68
C HIS A 214 -0.63 -4.80 -25.05
N ALA A 215 0.15 -4.61 -26.10
CA ALA A 215 -0.12 -5.16 -27.42
C ALA A 215 0.44 -6.58 -27.54
N ILE A 216 -0.34 -7.47 -28.15
CA ILE A 216 0.07 -8.85 -28.48
C ILE A 216 0.28 -8.95 -29.99
N HIS A 217 1.46 -9.39 -30.40
CA HIS A 217 1.83 -9.62 -31.79
C HIS A 217 2.13 -11.09 -32.03
N THR A 218 1.64 -11.65 -33.14
CA THR A 218 1.88 -13.07 -33.54
C THR A 218 3.10 -13.23 -34.44
N GLU A 219 3.82 -12.14 -34.71
CA GLU A 219 5.03 -12.06 -35.50
C GLU A 219 5.99 -11.06 -34.83
N PRO A 220 7.31 -11.12 -35.12
CA PRO A 220 8.26 -10.16 -34.57
C PRO A 220 7.87 -8.70 -34.87
N TYR A 221 7.66 -7.91 -33.81
CA TYR A 221 7.24 -6.52 -33.92
C TYR A 221 8.45 -5.58 -34.06
N GLN A 222 8.48 -4.80 -35.14
CA GLN A 222 9.48 -3.76 -35.36
C GLN A 222 8.83 -2.66 -36.22
N PRO A 223 8.35 -1.56 -35.61
CA PRO A 223 7.74 -0.46 -36.36
C PRO A 223 8.82 0.35 -37.10
N ASP A 224 8.43 1.10 -38.14
CA ASP A 224 9.36 1.98 -38.88
C ASP A 224 9.82 3.19 -38.03
N SER A 225 8.95 3.68 -37.14
CA SER A 225 9.20 4.75 -36.17
C SER A 225 8.26 4.60 -34.99
N PHE A 226 8.58 5.15 -33.82
CA PHE A 226 7.61 5.19 -32.72
C PHE A 226 6.52 6.26 -32.95
N PRO A 227 5.30 6.06 -32.41
CA PRO A 227 4.26 7.07 -32.45
C PRO A 227 4.71 8.38 -31.79
N VAL A 228 4.51 9.51 -32.47
CA VAL A 228 4.77 10.86 -31.96
C VAL A 228 3.44 11.52 -31.60
N GLY A 229 3.40 12.25 -30.48
CA GLY A 229 2.22 12.99 -30.05
C GLY A 229 1.77 14.02 -31.10
N HIS A 230 0.46 14.26 -31.18
CA HIS A 230 -0.12 15.30 -32.03
C HIS A 230 -0.33 16.58 -31.23
N HIS A 231 0.10 17.73 -31.79
CA HIS A 231 -0.22 19.03 -31.20
C HIS A 231 -1.71 19.34 -31.33
N HIS A 232 -2.36 19.58 -30.19
CA HIS A 232 -3.72 20.12 -30.15
C HIS A 232 -3.68 21.65 -30.18
N PRO A 233 -4.62 22.32 -30.90
CA PRO A 233 -4.77 23.76 -30.81
C PRO A 233 -5.22 24.13 -29.39
N PHE A 234 -4.57 25.14 -28.80
CA PHE A 234 -4.95 25.68 -27.50
C PHE A 234 -6.33 26.37 -27.59
N GLU A 235 -7.28 25.93 -26.76
CA GLU A 235 -8.62 26.50 -26.64
C GLU A 235 -9.03 26.57 -25.17
N VAL A 236 -9.68 27.68 -24.78
CA VAL A 236 -10.34 27.81 -23.47
C VAL A 236 -11.82 27.55 -23.68
N ARG A 237 -12.33 26.47 -23.09
CA ARG A 237 -13.70 26.01 -23.29
C ARG A 237 -14.61 26.40 -22.13
N ASP A 238 -15.63 27.19 -22.42
CA ASP A 238 -16.76 27.42 -21.51
C ASP A 238 -17.79 26.30 -21.65
N VAL A 239 -18.33 25.80 -20.54
CA VAL A 239 -19.31 24.71 -20.50
C VAL A 239 -20.70 25.28 -20.18
N PRO A 240 -21.66 25.27 -21.14
CA PRO A 240 -23.01 25.79 -20.90
C PRO A 240 -23.74 24.96 -19.84
N LEU A 241 -23.87 25.52 -18.64
CA LEU A 241 -24.43 24.83 -17.47
C LEU A 241 -25.55 25.64 -16.80
N ARG A 242 -25.49 26.98 -16.87
CA ARG A 242 -26.41 27.87 -16.13
C ARG A 242 -27.89 27.72 -16.51
N ASP A 243 -28.18 27.35 -17.74
CA ASP A 243 -29.57 27.26 -18.24
C ASP A 243 -30.05 25.81 -18.40
N LEU A 244 -29.25 24.83 -17.99
CA LEU A 244 -29.62 23.40 -18.03
C LEU A 244 -30.69 23.07 -16.98
N ASP A 245 -31.63 22.19 -17.34
CA ASP A 245 -32.54 21.56 -16.40
C ASP A 245 -31.86 20.36 -15.69
N ALA A 246 -32.49 19.82 -14.64
CA ALA A 246 -31.94 18.71 -13.87
C ALA A 246 -31.55 17.49 -14.74
N PRO A 247 -32.40 16.99 -15.65
CA PRO A 247 -32.02 15.89 -16.54
C PRO A 247 -30.84 16.22 -17.45
N ALA A 248 -30.68 17.48 -17.88
CA ALA A 248 -29.53 17.88 -18.68
C ALA A 248 -28.24 18.01 -17.86
N LEU A 249 -28.32 18.41 -16.59
CA LEU A 249 -27.18 18.41 -15.67
C LEU A 249 -26.65 16.99 -15.42
N GLU A 250 -27.54 16.04 -15.17
CA GLU A 250 -27.16 14.62 -15.00
C GLU A 250 -26.50 14.06 -16.26
N ARG A 251 -27.04 14.40 -17.45
CA ARG A 251 -26.42 14.00 -18.72
C ARG A 251 -25.04 14.62 -18.89
N LEU A 252 -24.87 15.90 -18.57
CA LEU A 252 -23.56 16.57 -18.64
C LEU A 252 -22.55 15.89 -17.72
N SER A 253 -22.92 15.63 -16.45
CA SER A 253 -22.05 14.95 -15.49
C SER A 253 -21.58 13.59 -16.00
N ARG A 254 -22.51 12.80 -16.58
CA ARG A 254 -22.20 11.47 -17.12
C ARG A 254 -21.36 11.53 -18.40
N GLU A 255 -21.72 12.36 -19.36
CA GLU A 255 -21.04 12.44 -20.67
C GLU A 255 -19.65 13.08 -20.58
N ALA A 256 -19.41 13.91 -19.57
CA ALA A 256 -18.11 14.51 -19.28
C ALA A 256 -17.31 13.73 -18.21
N HIS A 257 -17.79 12.57 -17.77
CA HIS A 257 -17.12 11.73 -16.77
C HIS A 257 -16.78 12.48 -15.46
N LEU A 258 -17.65 13.39 -15.01
CA LEU A 258 -17.46 14.16 -13.78
C LEU A 258 -17.85 13.37 -12.53
N PHE A 259 -18.74 12.38 -12.67
CA PHE A 259 -19.29 11.56 -11.57
C PHE A 259 -19.90 12.38 -10.42
N LEU A 260 -20.34 13.61 -10.70
CA LEU A 260 -21.04 14.48 -9.77
C LEU A 260 -22.54 14.14 -9.74
N SER A 261 -23.09 14.05 -8.53
CA SER A 261 -24.52 13.89 -8.26
C SER A 261 -25.33 15.11 -8.72
N LEU A 262 -26.65 14.94 -8.82
CA LEU A 262 -27.54 16.04 -9.20
C LEU A 262 -27.45 17.22 -8.20
N ASP A 263 -27.35 16.95 -6.90
CA ASP A 263 -27.28 18.01 -5.88
C ASP A 263 -25.97 18.81 -5.99
N GLU A 264 -24.85 18.14 -6.25
CA GLU A 264 -23.56 18.79 -6.52
C GLU A 264 -23.63 19.65 -7.80
N MET A 265 -24.19 19.09 -8.88
CA MET A 265 -24.38 19.83 -10.14
C MET A 265 -25.29 21.05 -9.98
N LEU A 266 -26.32 20.96 -9.13
CA LEU A 266 -27.20 22.09 -8.80
C LEU A 266 -26.47 23.15 -7.94
N ALA A 267 -25.62 22.74 -7.01
CA ALA A 267 -24.79 23.65 -6.22
C ALA A 267 -23.82 24.43 -7.12
N ILE A 268 -23.13 23.73 -8.03
CA ILE A 268 -22.27 24.31 -9.07
C ILE A 268 -23.08 25.27 -9.96
N GLN A 269 -24.25 24.85 -10.44
CA GLN A 269 -25.12 25.71 -11.25
C GLN A 269 -25.52 26.99 -10.52
N SER A 270 -25.89 26.89 -9.25
CA SER A 270 -26.25 28.02 -8.41
C SER A 270 -25.07 29.00 -8.28
N HIS A 271 -23.87 28.48 -8.02
CA HIS A 271 -22.64 29.26 -7.91
C HIS A 271 -22.34 30.04 -9.20
N TYR A 272 -22.31 29.37 -10.36
CA TYR A 272 -22.01 30.02 -11.63
C TYR A 272 -23.13 30.95 -12.12
N ARG A 273 -24.40 30.69 -11.76
CA ARG A 273 -25.49 31.65 -11.93
C ARG A 273 -25.25 32.93 -11.14
N ALA A 274 -24.78 32.83 -9.89
CA ALA A 274 -24.47 33.97 -9.04
C ALA A 274 -23.28 34.78 -9.58
N LEU A 275 -22.25 34.11 -10.12
CA LEU A 275 -21.12 34.76 -10.78
C LEU A 275 -21.47 35.41 -12.13
N GLY A 276 -22.58 35.00 -12.75
CA GLY A 276 -23.03 35.55 -14.03
C GLY A 276 -22.21 35.11 -15.24
N ARG A 277 -21.45 34.01 -15.14
CA ARG A 277 -20.63 33.41 -16.21
C ARG A 277 -20.78 31.89 -16.25
N GLU A 278 -20.50 31.27 -17.39
CA GLU A 278 -20.35 29.81 -17.44
C GLU A 278 -19.06 29.38 -16.73
N PRO A 279 -19.01 28.15 -16.18
CA PRO A 279 -17.76 27.53 -15.77
C PRO A 279 -16.90 27.19 -16.99
N ARG A 280 -15.59 27.23 -16.81
CA ARG A 280 -14.64 26.65 -17.75
C ARG A 280 -14.46 25.16 -17.47
N GLU A 281 -14.10 24.41 -18.50
CA GLU A 281 -13.89 22.96 -18.41
C GLU A 281 -12.94 22.58 -17.27
N ILE A 282 -11.78 23.25 -17.16
CA ILE A 282 -10.80 23.01 -16.09
C ILE A 282 -11.36 23.30 -14.69
N GLU A 283 -12.33 24.21 -14.56
CA GLU A 283 -12.95 24.53 -13.28
C GLU A 283 -13.93 23.44 -12.84
N LEU A 284 -14.71 22.88 -13.79
CA LEU A 284 -15.58 21.73 -13.53
C LEU A 284 -14.78 20.48 -13.18
N GLU A 285 -13.69 20.25 -13.90
CA GLU A 285 -12.79 19.11 -13.63
C GLU A 285 -12.14 19.24 -12.24
N THR A 286 -11.69 20.44 -11.86
CA THR A 286 -11.16 20.71 -10.52
C THR A 286 -12.20 20.39 -9.43
N LEU A 287 -13.45 20.82 -9.63
CA LEU A 287 -14.56 20.52 -8.70
C LEU A 287 -14.88 19.03 -8.67
N ALA A 288 -14.87 18.33 -9.81
CA ALA A 288 -15.14 16.90 -9.90
C ALA A 288 -14.10 16.07 -9.13
N GLN A 289 -12.81 16.39 -9.26
CA GLN A 289 -11.76 15.72 -8.49
C GLN A 289 -11.91 16.03 -6.99
N THR A 290 -12.03 17.31 -6.64
CA THR A 290 -12.08 17.76 -5.23
C THR A 290 -13.32 17.27 -4.49
N TRP A 291 -14.48 17.20 -5.14
CA TRP A 291 -15.75 16.78 -4.54
C TRP A 291 -16.05 15.28 -4.69
N SER A 292 -15.11 14.51 -5.22
CA SER A 292 -15.25 13.05 -5.37
C SER A 292 -15.42 12.36 -4.00
N GLU A 293 -15.99 11.15 -4.01
CA GLU A 293 -16.09 10.34 -2.77
C GLU A 293 -14.70 10.06 -2.19
N HIS A 294 -13.73 9.78 -3.06
CA HIS A 294 -12.34 9.50 -2.71
C HIS A 294 -11.64 10.65 -1.97
N CYS A 295 -11.92 11.91 -2.31
CA CYS A 295 -11.27 13.07 -1.69
C CYS A 295 -12.05 13.61 -0.48
N VAL A 296 -13.38 13.64 -0.53
CA VAL A 296 -14.19 14.23 0.56
C VAL A 296 -14.55 13.20 1.63
N HIS A 297 -14.63 11.91 1.30
CA HIS A 297 -15.18 10.85 2.18
C HIS A 297 -16.64 11.12 2.56
N LYS A 298 -17.50 11.41 1.57
CA LYS A 298 -18.85 11.96 1.82
C LYS A 298 -19.71 10.99 2.60
N THR A 299 -19.58 9.68 2.39
CA THR A 299 -20.31 8.65 3.14
C THR A 299 -19.98 8.69 4.63
N LEU A 300 -18.70 8.71 4.98
CA LEU A 300 -18.26 8.74 6.38
C LEU A 300 -18.50 10.12 7.02
N LYS A 301 -18.50 11.21 6.25
CA LYS A 301 -18.80 12.56 6.77
C LYS A 301 -20.31 12.90 6.75
N ALA A 302 -21.15 12.07 6.13
CA ALA A 302 -22.58 12.31 6.03
C ALA A 302 -23.28 12.20 7.39
N THR A 303 -24.43 12.87 7.49
CA THR A 303 -25.40 12.56 8.54
C THR A 303 -26.10 11.25 8.19
N ILE A 304 -26.14 10.32 9.15
CA ILE A 304 -26.79 9.02 9.00
C ILE A 304 -28.10 8.98 9.80
N ASP A 305 -29.15 8.47 9.17
CA ASP A 305 -30.39 8.05 9.80
C ASP A 305 -30.40 6.52 9.91
N TYR A 306 -30.00 6.00 11.06
CA TYR A 306 -29.74 4.58 11.32
C TYR A 306 -30.93 3.91 12.00
N HIS A 307 -31.35 2.76 11.46
CA HIS A 307 -32.37 1.92 12.06
C HIS A 307 -31.85 0.51 12.35
N GLU A 308 -32.21 -0.02 13.51
CA GLU A 308 -31.91 -1.39 13.92
C GLU A 308 -33.16 -2.08 14.51
N PRO A 309 -33.18 -3.42 14.62
CA PRO A 309 -34.31 -4.15 15.20
C PRO A 309 -34.56 -3.80 16.68
N GLU A 310 -35.83 -3.74 17.10
CA GLU A 310 -36.15 -3.33 18.48
C GLU A 310 -35.62 -4.26 19.57
N ASN A 311 -35.43 -5.55 19.26
CA ASN A 311 -35.04 -6.59 20.19
C ASN A 311 -33.61 -7.09 19.94
N LEU A 312 -32.71 -6.22 19.47
CA LEU A 312 -31.34 -6.59 19.13
C LEU A 312 -30.56 -7.11 20.35
N SER A 313 -30.67 -6.43 21.50
CA SER A 313 -30.04 -6.81 22.76
C SER A 313 -30.55 -8.16 23.29
N ASP A 314 -31.84 -8.48 23.10
CA ASP A 314 -32.41 -9.79 23.45
C ASP A 314 -31.79 -10.93 22.62
N ARG A 315 -31.18 -10.62 21.47
CA ARG A 315 -30.48 -11.56 20.60
C ARG A 315 -28.97 -11.61 20.86
N GLY A 316 -28.48 -10.91 21.89
CA GLY A 316 -27.07 -10.89 22.28
C GLY A 316 -26.18 -9.98 21.43
N ALA A 317 -26.74 -9.11 20.59
CA ALA A 317 -25.99 -8.14 19.79
C ALA A 317 -26.11 -6.73 20.38
N VAL A 318 -25.06 -5.91 20.22
CA VAL A 318 -25.02 -4.54 20.76
C VAL A 318 -26.01 -3.62 20.05
N SER A 319 -26.89 -2.96 20.82
CA SER A 319 -27.82 -1.94 20.33
C SER A 319 -27.19 -0.54 20.39
N ILE A 320 -27.07 0.11 19.23
CA ILE A 320 -26.57 1.48 19.14
C ILE A 320 -27.64 2.45 19.69
N ARG A 321 -28.92 2.14 19.47
CA ARG A 321 -30.05 2.95 19.96
C ARG A 321 -30.10 3.00 21.48
N GLU A 322 -29.83 1.90 22.17
CA GLU A 322 -29.82 1.85 23.64
C GLU A 322 -28.66 2.65 24.25
N SER A 323 -27.53 2.74 23.54
CA SER A 323 -26.32 3.47 23.95
C SER A 323 -26.20 4.88 23.36
N ALA A 324 -27.14 5.30 22.50
CA ALA A 324 -27.08 6.56 21.75
C ALA A 324 -26.94 7.81 22.64
N ALA A 325 -27.44 7.78 23.88
CA ALA A 325 -27.33 8.92 24.80
C ALA A 325 -25.89 9.18 25.28
N ASP A 326 -25.05 8.15 25.30
CA ASP A 326 -23.65 8.21 25.76
C ASP A 326 -22.66 8.36 24.59
N ARG A 327 -23.15 8.20 23.35
CA ARG A 327 -22.36 8.32 22.12
C ARG A 327 -22.32 9.76 21.61
N PRO A 328 -21.16 10.23 21.11
CA PRO A 328 -21.02 11.60 20.62
C PRO A 328 -21.76 11.78 19.28
N GLY A 329 -22.46 12.90 19.10
CA GLY A 329 -23.17 13.20 17.85
C GLY A 329 -24.33 12.25 17.52
N HIS A 330 -24.83 11.50 18.51
CA HIS A 330 -25.95 10.58 18.38
C HIS A 330 -27.23 11.16 19.02
N SER A 331 -28.37 10.93 18.38
CA SER A 331 -29.67 11.28 18.95
C SER A 331 -30.78 10.33 18.50
N VAL A 332 -31.68 9.96 19.41
CA VAL A 332 -32.79 9.06 19.09
C VAL A 332 -34.00 9.87 18.63
N GLY A 333 -34.48 9.55 17.42
CA GLY A 333 -35.67 10.13 16.82
C GLY A 333 -36.98 9.62 17.44
N ALA A 334 -38.09 10.32 17.16
CA ALA A 334 -39.41 9.95 17.66
C ALA A 334 -39.95 8.63 17.10
N ASP A 335 -39.41 8.18 15.96
CA ASP A 335 -39.69 6.91 15.30
C ASP A 335 -38.77 5.77 15.76
N GLY A 336 -37.88 6.03 16.72
CA GLY A 336 -36.91 5.06 17.24
C GLY A 336 -35.66 4.88 16.39
N GLY A 337 -35.50 5.63 15.30
CA GLY A 337 -34.24 5.72 14.55
C GLY A 337 -33.17 6.49 15.33
N VAL A 338 -31.91 6.28 14.97
CA VAL A 338 -30.75 6.97 15.55
C VAL A 338 -30.15 7.87 14.50
N ARG A 339 -30.19 9.18 14.74
CA ARG A 339 -29.49 10.16 13.93
C ARG A 339 -28.05 10.29 14.41
N ILE A 340 -27.10 10.12 13.49
CA ILE A 340 -25.67 10.31 13.69
C ILE A 340 -25.24 11.50 12.84
N ASP A 341 -24.78 12.60 13.44
CA ASP A 341 -24.60 13.86 12.72
C ASP A 341 -23.46 13.81 11.67
N ASN A 342 -22.40 13.07 11.96
CA ASN A 342 -21.26 12.81 11.07
C ASN A 342 -20.61 11.49 11.49
N LEU A 343 -20.71 10.42 10.69
CA LEU A 343 -20.30 9.08 11.12
C LEU A 343 -18.85 9.03 11.62
N LEU A 344 -17.88 9.57 10.86
CA LEU A 344 -16.46 9.61 11.22
C LEU A 344 -16.19 10.42 12.49
N LYS A 345 -16.71 11.66 12.57
CA LYS A 345 -16.51 12.56 13.72
C LYS A 345 -17.22 12.07 14.97
N SER A 346 -18.27 11.26 14.83
CA SER A 346 -19.03 10.66 15.93
C SER A 346 -18.47 9.30 16.38
N THR A 347 -17.53 8.70 15.64
CA THR A 347 -16.99 7.37 15.95
C THR A 347 -15.46 7.37 16.03
N VAL A 348 -14.77 7.02 14.94
CA VAL A 348 -13.29 6.90 14.85
C VAL A 348 -12.59 8.14 15.41
N ALA A 349 -12.91 9.33 14.90
CA ALA A 349 -12.26 10.55 15.37
C ALA A 349 -12.72 10.95 16.78
N ALA A 350 -13.93 10.56 17.20
CA ALA A 350 -14.38 10.79 18.57
C ALA A 350 -13.59 9.96 19.58
N ALA A 351 -13.24 8.71 19.25
CA ALA A 351 -12.39 7.88 20.10
C ALA A 351 -11.03 8.55 20.34
N THR A 352 -10.34 8.92 19.25
CA THR A 352 -9.03 9.59 19.32
C THR A 352 -9.09 10.89 20.09
N HIS A 353 -10.03 11.79 19.79
CA HIS A 353 -10.11 13.08 20.49
C HIS A 353 -10.44 12.94 21.98
N ARG A 354 -11.23 11.93 22.37
CA ARG A 354 -11.48 11.62 23.78
C ARG A 354 -10.20 11.14 24.46
N LEU A 355 -9.47 10.20 23.86
CA LEU A 355 -8.20 9.69 24.40
C LEU A 355 -7.14 10.80 24.51
N MET A 356 -7.05 11.68 23.52
CA MET A 356 -6.18 12.86 23.59
C MET A 356 -6.57 13.77 24.78
N ALA A 357 -7.87 14.03 24.96
CA ALA A 357 -8.36 14.82 26.11
C ALA A 357 -8.13 14.11 27.46
N GLU A 358 -7.96 12.80 27.47
CA GLU A 358 -7.68 11.96 28.64
C GLU A 358 -6.19 11.73 28.89
N GLY A 359 -5.30 12.35 28.10
CA GLY A 359 -3.86 12.42 28.37
C GLY A 359 -2.93 11.87 27.28
N LEU A 360 -3.44 11.61 26.07
CA LEU A 360 -2.61 11.22 24.92
C LEU A 360 -2.20 12.40 24.02
N ASP A 361 -2.54 13.65 24.35
CA ASP A 361 -2.25 14.84 23.53
C ASP A 361 -0.75 15.13 23.35
N ASP A 362 0.08 14.84 24.35
CA ASP A 362 1.55 14.98 24.25
C ASP A 362 2.21 13.89 23.37
N TRP A 363 1.48 12.80 23.12
CA TRP A 363 1.95 11.66 22.33
C TRP A 363 1.37 11.64 20.91
N CYS A 364 0.09 11.96 20.73
CA CYS A 364 -0.56 12.12 19.43
C CYS A 364 -0.27 13.53 18.89
N LEU A 365 0.75 13.64 18.03
CA LEU A 365 1.31 14.92 17.62
C LEU A 365 0.53 15.58 16.48
N SER A 366 0.06 14.78 15.52
CA SER A 366 -0.76 15.25 14.39
C SER A 366 -1.69 14.11 13.95
N VAL A 367 -3.00 14.34 14.01
CA VAL A 367 -4.02 13.32 13.67
C VAL A 367 -5.13 13.95 12.83
N PHE A 368 -5.55 13.29 11.76
CA PHE A 368 -6.63 13.72 10.85
C PHE A 368 -6.45 15.09 10.16
N VAL A 369 -5.24 15.63 10.09
CA VAL A 369 -4.96 16.95 9.50
C VAL A 369 -3.85 16.96 8.45
N ASP A 370 -3.18 15.83 8.26
CA ASP A 370 -2.00 15.66 7.40
C ASP A 370 -2.12 14.34 6.63
N ASN A 371 -1.21 14.07 5.68
CA ASN A 371 -1.24 12.88 4.82
C ASN A 371 -1.12 11.57 5.61
N ALA A 372 -0.45 11.60 6.77
CA ALA A 372 -0.34 10.48 7.70
C ALA A 372 -0.51 10.92 9.16
N GLY A 373 -0.81 9.96 10.02
CA GLY A 373 -0.91 10.19 11.46
C GLY A 373 0.46 10.17 12.12
N ILE A 374 0.76 11.13 13.01
CA ILE A 374 2.05 11.32 13.68
C ILE A 374 1.91 11.07 15.19
N VAL A 375 2.78 10.23 15.74
CA VAL A 375 2.95 10.03 17.18
C VAL A 375 4.40 10.23 17.63
N GLY A 376 4.60 10.51 18.91
CA GLY A 376 5.93 10.62 19.50
C GLY A 376 6.62 9.27 19.63
N PHE A 377 7.87 9.16 19.17
CA PHE A 377 8.73 7.99 19.43
C PHE A 377 9.60 8.21 20.68
N ASP A 378 10.22 9.38 20.76
CA ASP A 378 10.94 9.88 21.92
C ASP A 378 10.83 11.42 22.00
N ASP A 379 11.67 12.05 22.83
CA ASP A 379 11.64 13.49 23.08
C ASP A 379 12.09 14.33 21.86
N ASP A 380 12.84 13.74 20.93
CA ASP A 380 13.43 14.43 19.78
C ASP A 380 12.84 13.93 18.44
N THR A 381 12.22 12.75 18.44
CA THR A 381 11.81 12.02 17.23
C THR A 381 10.33 11.67 17.26
N ALA A 382 9.69 11.80 16.10
CA ALA A 382 8.33 11.35 15.84
C ALA A 382 8.33 10.25 14.77
N VAL A 383 7.29 9.43 14.80
CA VAL A 383 7.00 8.43 13.76
C VAL A 383 5.60 8.65 13.21
N CYS A 384 5.43 8.35 11.92
CA CYS A 384 4.15 8.46 11.25
C CYS A 384 3.84 7.18 10.49
N MET A 385 2.55 6.89 10.31
CA MET A 385 2.09 5.72 9.59
C MET A 385 0.88 6.06 8.74
N LYS A 386 0.86 5.49 7.54
CA LYS A 386 -0.24 5.55 6.60
C LYS A 386 -0.48 4.17 6.02
N VAL A 387 -1.75 3.86 5.76
CA VAL A 387 -2.18 2.70 4.97
C VAL A 387 -3.21 3.22 3.98
N GLU A 388 -3.09 2.77 2.74
CA GLU A 388 -3.96 3.11 1.61
C GLU A 388 -4.48 1.83 0.96
N THR A 389 -5.51 1.98 0.12
CA THR A 389 -6.10 0.88 -0.65
C THR A 389 -6.01 1.15 -2.14
N HIS A 390 -5.74 0.12 -2.94
CA HIS A 390 -5.64 0.26 -4.41
C HIS A 390 -6.42 -0.84 -5.15
N ASN A 391 -7.67 -1.04 -4.73
CA ASN A 391 -8.51 -2.20 -5.08
C ASN A 391 -8.93 -2.23 -6.57
N HIS A 392 -9.68 -1.22 -7.04
CA HIS A 392 -10.22 -1.18 -8.40
C HIS A 392 -9.12 -1.21 -9.48
N PRO A 393 -8.02 -0.43 -9.37
CA PRO A 393 -6.93 -0.53 -10.34
C PRO A 393 -6.29 -1.92 -10.32
N SER A 394 -6.16 -2.54 -9.14
CA SER A 394 -5.58 -3.88 -9.02
C SER A 394 -6.50 -4.98 -9.54
N ALA A 395 -7.81 -4.75 -9.66
CA ALA A 395 -8.74 -5.66 -10.32
C ALA A 395 -8.51 -5.71 -11.84
N ILE A 396 -8.10 -4.59 -12.43
CA ILE A 396 -7.91 -4.42 -13.87
C ILE A 396 -6.47 -4.73 -14.29
N GLU A 397 -5.48 -4.17 -13.58
CA GLU A 397 -4.05 -4.34 -13.83
C GLU A 397 -3.32 -4.44 -12.47
N PRO A 398 -3.14 -5.66 -11.96
CA PRO A 398 -2.74 -5.89 -10.58
C PRO A 398 -1.31 -5.46 -10.26
N TYR A 399 -0.38 -5.53 -11.22
CA TYR A 399 1.02 -5.17 -10.99
C TYR A 399 1.19 -3.67 -10.77
N GLY A 400 0.72 -2.87 -11.72
CA GLY A 400 0.75 -1.41 -11.65
C GLY A 400 -0.12 -0.91 -10.52
N GLY A 401 -1.32 -1.47 -10.34
CA GLY A 401 -2.21 -1.16 -9.22
C GLY A 401 -1.52 -1.30 -7.86
N ALA A 402 -0.86 -2.42 -7.59
CA ALA A 402 -0.15 -2.61 -6.32
C ALA A 402 1.13 -1.75 -6.22
N ALA A 403 1.88 -1.61 -7.31
CA ALA A 403 3.10 -0.81 -7.38
C ALA A 403 2.83 0.67 -7.08
N THR A 404 1.79 1.25 -7.67
CA THR A 404 1.38 2.63 -7.39
C THR A 404 0.67 2.77 -6.05
N GLY A 405 0.02 1.71 -5.55
CA GLY A 405 -0.52 1.67 -4.20
C GLY A 405 0.56 1.87 -3.14
N ILE A 406 1.64 1.08 -3.18
CA ILE A 406 2.75 1.24 -2.24
C ILE A 406 3.54 2.53 -2.49
N GLY A 407 3.75 2.92 -3.76
CA GLY A 407 4.42 4.19 -4.10
C GLY A 407 3.65 5.41 -3.58
N GLY A 408 2.32 5.44 -3.76
CA GLY A 408 1.46 6.49 -3.19
C GLY A 408 1.59 6.59 -1.68
N CYS A 409 1.51 5.46 -0.98
CA CYS A 409 1.66 5.42 0.47
C CYS A 409 3.06 5.87 0.95
N ILE A 410 4.12 5.57 0.19
CA ILE A 410 5.47 6.10 0.46
C ILE A 410 5.50 7.63 0.30
N ARG A 411 4.83 8.17 -0.72
CA ARG A 411 4.74 9.62 -0.93
C ARG A 411 3.90 10.31 0.14
N ASP A 412 2.85 9.69 0.66
CA ASP A 412 2.11 10.22 1.81
C ASP A 412 3.05 10.46 3.00
N ILE A 413 3.92 9.49 3.28
CA ILE A 413 4.95 9.60 4.33
C ILE A 413 5.98 10.69 4.00
N MET A 414 6.34 10.86 2.72
CA MET A 414 7.19 11.97 2.27
C MET A 414 6.50 13.33 2.36
N GLY A 415 5.18 13.38 2.23
CA GLY A 415 4.35 14.58 2.30
C GLY A 415 3.96 14.97 3.73
N THR A 416 4.12 14.07 4.70
CA THR A 416 3.74 14.33 6.10
C THR A 416 4.68 15.33 6.77
N GLY A 417 4.12 16.36 7.40
CA GLY A 417 4.85 17.46 8.05
C GLY A 417 5.77 18.20 7.08
N LEU A 418 7.06 18.23 7.38
CA LEU A 418 8.12 18.74 6.50
C LEU A 418 8.95 17.59 5.89
N ALA A 419 8.30 16.45 5.62
CA ALA A 419 8.82 15.18 5.13
C ALA A 419 9.38 14.23 6.19
N ALA A 420 8.77 13.04 6.28
CA ALA A 420 9.33 11.89 6.99
C ALA A 420 10.24 11.06 6.09
N LYS A 421 11.18 10.34 6.69
CA LYS A 421 11.95 9.30 6.00
C LYS A 421 11.21 7.96 6.13
N PRO A 422 10.77 7.32 5.03
CA PRO A 422 10.24 5.95 5.06
C PRO A 422 11.26 4.94 5.59
N ILE A 423 10.84 4.11 6.54
CA ILE A 423 11.70 3.10 7.20
C ILE A 423 11.15 1.67 7.14
N ALA A 424 9.85 1.49 6.92
CA ALA A 424 9.22 0.18 6.80
C ALA A 424 7.93 0.27 5.97
N ALA A 425 7.57 -0.83 5.33
CA ALA A 425 6.31 -1.01 4.61
C ALA A 425 5.57 -2.24 5.14
N THR A 426 4.25 -2.28 4.91
CA THR A 426 3.38 -3.43 5.20
C THR A 426 2.38 -3.64 4.07
N ASP A 427 1.97 -4.88 3.82
CA ASP A 427 1.00 -5.22 2.79
C ASP A 427 -0.02 -6.27 3.25
N VAL A 428 -1.30 -6.02 3.00
CA VAL A 428 -2.36 -7.01 3.25
C VAL A 428 -3.19 -7.17 2.00
N PHE A 429 -3.47 -8.41 1.60
CA PHE A 429 -4.25 -8.71 0.40
C PHE A 429 -5.49 -9.54 0.74
N CYS A 430 -6.62 -9.21 0.12
CA CYS A 430 -7.80 -10.07 0.12
C CYS A 430 -8.13 -10.47 -1.31
N VAL A 431 -8.06 -11.77 -1.63
CA VAL A 431 -8.16 -12.28 -3.00
C VAL A 431 -9.01 -13.55 -3.05
N GLY A 432 -9.47 -13.91 -4.25
CA GLY A 432 -10.12 -15.22 -4.48
C GLY A 432 -9.17 -16.38 -4.23
N THR A 433 -9.73 -17.58 -4.02
CA THR A 433 -8.92 -18.81 -3.94
C THR A 433 -8.30 -19.15 -5.30
N ASP A 434 -7.26 -20.00 -5.32
CA ASP A 434 -6.55 -20.33 -6.55
C ASP A 434 -7.33 -21.28 -7.49
N SER A 435 -8.39 -21.91 -7.00
CA SER A 435 -9.23 -22.83 -7.77
C SER A 435 -10.70 -22.44 -7.68
N PRO A 436 -11.08 -21.24 -8.15
CA PRO A 436 -12.45 -20.78 -8.04
C PRO A 436 -13.36 -21.62 -8.94
N SER A 437 -14.60 -21.81 -8.50
CA SER A 437 -15.59 -22.59 -9.29
C SER A 437 -15.88 -21.97 -10.66
N ALA A 438 -15.79 -20.65 -10.77
CA ALA A 438 -15.89 -19.88 -12.02
C ALA A 438 -15.18 -18.52 -11.86
N VAL A 439 -14.52 -18.07 -12.93
CA VAL A 439 -14.05 -16.69 -13.07
C VAL A 439 -15.02 -15.96 -14.01
N PRO A 440 -15.77 -14.94 -13.55
CA PRO A 440 -16.69 -14.19 -14.40
C PRO A 440 -15.98 -13.49 -15.58
N ASN A 441 -16.70 -13.26 -16.67
CA ASN A 441 -16.21 -12.42 -17.77
C ASN A 441 -15.85 -11.03 -17.24
N GLY A 442 -14.70 -10.50 -17.64
CA GLY A 442 -14.17 -9.22 -17.15
C GLY A 442 -13.29 -9.32 -15.90
N CYS A 443 -13.28 -10.45 -15.19
CA CYS A 443 -12.38 -10.70 -14.06
C CYS A 443 -11.08 -11.39 -14.50
N LEU A 444 -9.98 -11.08 -13.82
CA LEU A 444 -8.74 -11.85 -13.91
C LEU A 444 -8.77 -13.04 -12.94
N HIS A 445 -8.02 -14.09 -13.26
CA HIS A 445 -7.90 -15.26 -12.39
C HIS A 445 -7.18 -14.88 -11.06
N PRO A 446 -7.63 -15.35 -9.88
CA PRO A 446 -7.02 -14.99 -8.60
C PRO A 446 -5.52 -15.28 -8.49
N HIS A 447 -5.04 -16.41 -9.07
CA HIS A 447 -3.60 -16.70 -9.20
C HIS A 447 -2.80 -15.52 -9.78
N ARG A 448 -3.34 -14.95 -10.88
CA ARG A 448 -2.71 -13.87 -11.61
C ARG A 448 -2.77 -12.59 -10.80
N ILE A 449 -3.93 -12.27 -10.22
CA ILE A 449 -4.11 -11.11 -9.34
C ILE A 449 -3.04 -11.12 -8.25
N LEU A 450 -2.95 -12.20 -7.47
CA LEU A 450 -2.04 -12.26 -6.33
C LEU A 450 -0.57 -12.24 -6.79
N GLY A 451 -0.21 -12.98 -7.84
CA GLY A 451 1.15 -12.98 -8.38
C GLY A 451 1.60 -11.60 -8.89
N GLU A 452 0.72 -10.88 -9.60
CA GLU A 452 1.01 -9.55 -10.13
C GLU A 452 1.03 -8.49 -9.01
N VAL A 453 0.10 -8.53 -8.04
CA VAL A 453 0.10 -7.64 -6.86
C VAL A 453 1.40 -7.78 -6.05
N VAL A 454 1.79 -9.02 -5.71
CA VAL A 454 3.06 -9.31 -5.02
C VAL A 454 4.25 -8.82 -5.84
N GLY A 455 4.21 -9.01 -7.17
CA GLY A 455 5.22 -8.50 -8.09
C GLY A 455 5.35 -6.97 -8.04
N GLY A 456 4.24 -6.26 -7.99
CA GLY A 456 4.19 -4.80 -7.90
C GLY A 456 4.78 -4.26 -6.60
N VAL A 457 4.32 -4.79 -5.45
CA VAL A 457 4.86 -4.42 -4.12
C VAL A 457 6.35 -4.72 -4.03
N ARG A 458 6.77 -5.94 -4.44
CA ARG A 458 8.16 -6.36 -4.45
C ARG A 458 9.03 -5.39 -5.24
N ASP A 459 8.65 -5.13 -6.48
CA ASP A 459 9.49 -4.37 -7.40
C ASP A 459 9.59 -2.90 -6.96
N TYR A 460 8.51 -2.32 -6.43
CA TYR A 460 8.53 -0.93 -5.96
C TYR A 460 9.30 -0.79 -4.65
N GLY A 461 8.91 -1.55 -3.61
CA GLY A 461 9.52 -1.47 -2.27
C GLY A 461 11.01 -1.79 -2.27
N ASN A 462 11.42 -2.87 -2.95
CA ASN A 462 12.83 -3.26 -3.02
C ASN A 462 13.68 -2.21 -3.75
N ARG A 463 13.17 -1.61 -4.84
CA ARG A 463 13.90 -0.56 -5.58
C ARG A 463 13.95 0.77 -4.83
N MET A 464 12.93 1.07 -4.04
CA MET A 464 12.95 2.19 -3.08
C MET A 464 13.93 1.97 -1.93
N GLY A 465 14.29 0.72 -1.63
CA GLY A 465 15.12 0.38 -0.47
C GLY A 465 14.37 0.56 0.84
N ILE A 466 13.09 0.21 0.85
CA ILE A 466 12.22 0.21 2.04
C ILE A 466 11.82 -1.25 2.30
N PRO A 467 12.09 -1.80 3.49
CA PRO A 467 11.77 -3.19 3.78
C PRO A 467 10.25 -3.36 4.00
N THR A 468 9.65 -4.40 3.40
CA THR A 468 8.25 -4.78 3.68
C THR A 468 8.24 -5.78 4.82
N VAL A 469 7.98 -5.31 6.04
CA VAL A 469 8.36 -6.02 7.27
C VAL A 469 7.28 -6.91 7.88
N ASN A 470 6.02 -6.74 7.49
CA ASN A 470 4.90 -7.59 7.90
C ASN A 470 3.74 -7.46 6.89
N GLY A 471 2.78 -8.39 6.98
CA GLY A 471 1.64 -8.41 6.06
C GLY A 471 0.73 -9.60 6.27
N GLY A 472 -0.24 -9.79 5.37
CA GLY A 472 -1.19 -10.90 5.46
C GLY A 472 -1.94 -11.15 4.15
N VAL A 473 -2.53 -12.34 4.00
CA VAL A 473 -3.41 -12.66 2.87
C VAL A 473 -4.65 -13.38 3.35
N TRP A 474 -5.82 -12.88 2.97
CA TRP A 474 -7.11 -13.51 3.21
C TRP A 474 -7.72 -14.00 1.89
N PHE A 475 -8.04 -15.28 1.84
CA PHE A 475 -8.65 -15.94 0.71
C PHE A 475 -10.16 -16.11 0.90
N ASP A 476 -10.93 -15.62 -0.07
CA ASP A 476 -12.38 -15.78 -0.19
C ASP A 476 -12.82 -15.49 -1.63
N ASP A 477 -13.58 -16.39 -2.25
CA ASP A 477 -14.00 -16.26 -3.66
C ASP A 477 -14.92 -15.05 -3.93
N ARG A 478 -15.47 -14.41 -2.89
CA ARG A 478 -16.20 -13.14 -3.03
C ARG A 478 -15.31 -11.98 -3.47
N TYR A 479 -13.98 -12.10 -3.38
CA TYR A 479 -13.02 -11.12 -3.89
C TYR A 479 -12.65 -11.31 -5.38
N ILE A 480 -13.16 -12.34 -6.08
CA ILE A 480 -12.85 -12.57 -7.51
C ILE A 480 -13.21 -11.36 -8.37
N GLY A 481 -14.33 -10.70 -8.05
CA GLY A 481 -14.80 -9.52 -8.78
C GLY A 481 -13.97 -8.26 -8.51
N ASN A 482 -13.45 -8.16 -7.28
CA ASN A 482 -12.72 -6.99 -6.82
C ASN A 482 -11.81 -7.37 -5.64
N PRO A 483 -10.49 -7.57 -5.87
CA PRO A 483 -9.53 -7.85 -4.80
C PRO A 483 -9.30 -6.62 -3.94
N LEU A 484 -8.89 -6.85 -2.68
CA LEU A 484 -8.46 -5.77 -1.80
C LEU A 484 -6.95 -5.77 -1.69
N VAL A 485 -6.34 -4.62 -1.94
CA VAL A 485 -4.90 -4.42 -1.92
C VAL A 485 -4.58 -3.26 -0.99
N TYR A 486 -4.17 -3.60 0.23
CA TYR A 486 -3.76 -2.64 1.26
C TYR A 486 -2.24 -2.47 1.21
N CYS A 487 -1.77 -1.22 1.15
CA CYS A 487 -0.36 -0.88 1.16
C CYS A 487 -0.09 0.15 2.26
N GLY A 488 0.83 -0.15 3.16
CA GLY A 488 1.19 0.69 4.29
C GLY A 488 2.65 1.08 4.31
N CYS A 489 2.93 2.25 4.89
CA CYS A 489 4.28 2.75 5.07
C CYS A 489 4.41 3.46 6.42
N VAL A 490 5.59 3.31 7.04
CA VAL A 490 5.97 3.95 8.29
C VAL A 490 7.18 4.85 8.04
N GLY A 491 7.10 6.09 8.54
CA GLY A 491 8.15 7.08 8.45
C GLY A 491 8.67 7.57 9.80
N VAL A 492 9.90 8.09 9.80
CA VAL A 492 10.53 8.74 10.96
C VAL A 492 10.94 10.17 10.63
N MET A 493 10.73 11.09 11.57
CA MET A 493 11.09 12.51 11.41
C MET A 493 11.52 13.15 12.74
N PRO A 494 12.30 14.25 12.71
CA PRO A 494 12.50 15.08 13.89
C PRO A 494 11.17 15.67 14.37
N ARG A 495 10.98 15.79 15.69
CA ARG A 495 9.78 16.47 16.27
C ARG A 495 9.63 17.93 15.82
N THR A 496 10.70 18.58 15.37
CA THR A 496 10.64 19.95 14.83
C THR A 496 10.11 20.03 13.40
N ALA A 497 9.88 18.90 12.75
CA ALA A 497 9.47 18.80 11.35
C ALA A 497 8.03 18.27 11.19
N ILE A 498 7.24 18.21 12.27
CA ILE A 498 5.88 17.66 12.27
C ILE A 498 4.81 18.66 11.78
N GLU A 499 5.18 19.94 11.60
CA GLU A 499 4.27 21.02 11.19
C GLU A 499 4.85 21.75 9.98
N GLY A 500 3.98 22.04 9.01
CA GLY A 500 4.26 22.88 7.84
C GLY A 500 2.95 23.43 7.26
N ASP A 501 3.00 24.63 6.69
CA ASP A 501 1.87 25.21 5.94
C ASP A 501 2.41 26.21 4.92
N ALA A 502 1.72 26.35 3.78
CA ALA A 502 2.14 27.26 2.72
C ALA A 502 1.98 28.72 3.18
N VAL A 503 2.95 29.57 2.86
CA VAL A 503 2.93 31.00 3.23
C VAL A 503 2.74 31.86 1.97
N PRO A 504 1.95 32.96 2.03
CA PRO A 504 1.84 33.87 0.91
C PRO A 504 3.20 34.38 0.42
N GLY A 505 3.47 34.21 -0.87
CA GLY A 505 4.74 34.54 -1.52
C GLY A 505 5.67 33.34 -1.75
N ASP A 506 5.40 32.19 -1.12
CA ASP A 506 6.12 30.95 -1.43
C ASP A 506 5.88 30.54 -2.89
N ARG A 507 6.92 30.01 -3.51
CA ARG A 507 6.91 29.46 -4.86
C ARG A 507 6.33 28.04 -4.82
N ILE A 508 5.53 27.72 -5.84
CA ILE A 508 4.95 26.39 -6.01
C ILE A 508 5.97 25.55 -6.79
N ILE A 509 6.78 24.75 -6.10
CA ILE A 509 7.79 23.91 -6.73
C ILE A 509 7.26 22.49 -6.87
N ALA A 510 7.18 21.99 -8.10
CA ALA A 510 6.90 20.57 -8.36
C ALA A 510 8.22 19.87 -8.70
N MET A 511 8.45 18.69 -8.11
CA MET A 511 9.65 17.89 -8.34
C MET A 511 9.35 16.39 -8.46
N GLY A 512 10.19 15.68 -9.21
CA GLY A 512 10.11 14.24 -9.44
C GLY A 512 9.67 13.87 -10.85
N GLY A 513 8.61 13.07 -10.97
CA GLY A 513 8.12 12.52 -12.25
C GLY A 513 7.55 13.55 -13.22
N ARG A 514 7.54 13.21 -14.52
CA ARG A 514 6.91 14.04 -15.57
C ARG A 514 5.40 13.81 -15.67
N THR A 515 4.68 14.84 -16.06
CA THR A 515 3.22 14.85 -16.23
C THR A 515 2.81 14.18 -17.53
N GLY A 516 1.81 13.30 -17.49
CA GLY A 516 1.25 12.61 -18.66
C GLY A 516 -0.25 12.33 -18.53
N ARG A 517 -0.85 11.64 -19.50
CA ARG A 517 -2.26 11.18 -19.44
C ARG A 517 -2.41 9.92 -18.58
N ASP A 518 -1.81 9.96 -17.40
CA ASP A 518 -1.81 8.86 -16.45
C ASP A 518 -2.93 9.13 -15.44
N GLY A 519 -3.86 8.19 -15.25
CA GLY A 519 -4.92 8.27 -14.23
C GLY A 519 -5.84 9.48 -14.37
N ILE A 520 -6.04 10.01 -15.58
CA ILE A 520 -7.07 11.03 -15.79
C ILE A 520 -8.40 10.41 -15.39
N HIS A 521 -9.13 11.08 -14.49
CA HIS A 521 -10.38 10.60 -13.88
C HIS A 521 -10.20 9.38 -12.95
N GLY A 522 -8.99 9.12 -12.43
CA GLY A 522 -8.70 8.03 -11.49
C GLY A 522 -9.47 8.14 -10.17
N ALA A 523 -9.48 9.32 -9.53
CA ALA A 523 -10.25 9.57 -8.30
C ALA A 523 -11.75 9.28 -8.49
N THR A 524 -12.32 9.74 -9.61
CA THR A 524 -13.73 9.50 -9.94
C THR A 524 -14.01 8.04 -10.32
N PHE A 525 -13.07 7.36 -10.99
CA PHE A 525 -13.16 5.94 -11.33
C PHE A 525 -13.18 5.04 -10.09
N SER A 526 -12.35 5.33 -9.09
CA SER A 526 -12.30 4.57 -7.83
C SER A 526 -13.63 4.61 -7.05
N SER A 527 -14.53 5.54 -7.40
CA SER A 527 -15.85 5.71 -6.81
C SER A 527 -16.97 4.99 -7.60
N ALA A 528 -16.67 4.36 -8.74
CA ALA A 528 -17.64 3.66 -9.60
C ALA A 528 -17.70 2.15 -9.32
N GLU A 529 -18.84 1.51 -9.64
CA GLU A 529 -19.02 0.06 -9.53
C GLU A 529 -18.42 -0.67 -10.75
N LEU A 530 -17.62 -1.73 -10.53
CA LEU A 530 -17.04 -2.54 -11.60
C LEU A 530 -18.07 -3.40 -12.34
N THR A 531 -17.91 -3.49 -13.66
CA THR A 531 -18.69 -4.34 -14.58
C THR A 531 -17.79 -5.02 -15.62
N ASP A 532 -18.38 -5.89 -16.43
CA ASP A 532 -17.71 -6.62 -17.51
C ASP A 532 -17.07 -5.74 -18.60
N THR A 533 -17.46 -4.47 -18.73
CA THR A 533 -16.92 -3.53 -19.74
C THR A 533 -15.85 -2.58 -19.21
N HIS A 534 -15.55 -2.60 -17.91
CA HIS A 534 -14.71 -1.57 -17.27
C HIS A 534 -13.28 -1.51 -17.81
N ALA A 535 -12.69 -2.65 -18.20
CA ALA A 535 -11.34 -2.69 -18.75
C ALA A 535 -11.22 -1.90 -20.07
N ASP A 536 -12.28 -1.87 -20.89
CA ASP A 536 -12.32 -1.13 -22.14
C ASP A 536 -12.58 0.36 -21.92
N GLU A 537 -13.47 0.69 -20.98
CA GLU A 537 -13.90 2.07 -20.70
C GLU A 537 -12.84 2.88 -19.93
N PHE A 538 -12.05 2.24 -19.07
CA PHE A 538 -11.17 2.92 -18.11
C PHE A 538 -9.69 2.50 -18.19
N SER A 539 -9.26 2.00 -19.35
CA SER A 539 -7.87 1.60 -19.58
C SER A 539 -6.83 2.69 -19.26
N HIS A 540 -7.22 3.96 -19.37
CA HIS A 540 -6.37 5.12 -19.06
C HIS A 540 -6.19 5.41 -17.55
N ALA A 541 -6.98 4.77 -16.69
CA ALA A 541 -6.93 4.96 -15.24
C ALA A 541 -5.78 4.18 -14.58
N VAL A 542 -5.24 3.17 -15.25
CA VAL A 542 -4.18 2.29 -14.73
C VAL A 542 -2.80 2.87 -15.01
N GLN A 543 -1.93 2.83 -14.01
CA GLN A 543 -0.60 3.43 -14.07
C GLN A 543 0.49 2.42 -13.66
N ILE A 544 1.67 2.59 -14.24
CA ILE A 544 2.88 1.86 -13.83
C ILE A 544 3.84 2.89 -13.25
N GLY A 545 4.14 2.78 -11.97
CA GLY A 545 5.06 3.69 -11.30
C GLY A 545 6.55 3.37 -11.57
N ASN A 546 7.41 4.31 -11.23
CA ASN A 546 8.85 4.26 -11.35
C ASN A 546 9.56 4.57 -10.02
N ALA A 547 9.70 3.54 -9.18
CA ALA A 547 10.40 3.60 -7.89
C ALA A 547 11.80 4.24 -7.94
N ILE A 548 12.54 4.15 -9.05
CA ILE A 548 13.87 4.77 -9.13
C ILE A 548 13.75 6.30 -9.12
N THR A 549 12.75 6.85 -9.81
CA THR A 549 12.47 8.30 -9.82
C THR A 549 12.00 8.77 -8.46
N GLU A 550 11.13 8.01 -7.81
CA GLU A 550 10.68 8.34 -6.45
C GLU A 550 11.84 8.29 -5.45
N LYS A 551 12.74 7.31 -5.57
CA LYS A 551 13.91 7.19 -4.69
C LYS A 551 14.82 8.41 -4.76
N VAL A 552 15.18 8.85 -5.97
CA VAL A 552 16.02 10.06 -6.12
C VAL A 552 15.30 11.31 -5.62
N THR A 553 13.97 11.37 -5.79
CA THR A 553 13.12 12.46 -5.28
C THR A 553 13.10 12.50 -3.76
N LEU A 554 12.91 11.34 -3.10
CA LEU A 554 13.01 11.18 -1.66
C LEU A 554 14.35 11.70 -1.12
N ASP A 555 15.46 11.29 -1.74
CA ASP A 555 16.80 11.70 -1.29
C ASP A 555 17.00 13.23 -1.42
N ALA A 556 16.48 13.84 -2.49
CA ALA A 556 16.52 15.30 -2.67
C ALA A 556 15.63 16.04 -1.65
N VAL A 557 14.43 15.54 -1.38
CA VAL A 557 13.51 16.12 -0.37
C VAL A 557 14.15 16.06 1.03
N LEU A 558 14.73 14.93 1.42
CA LEU A 558 15.40 14.80 2.71
C LEU A 558 16.64 15.71 2.80
N ALA A 559 17.41 15.86 1.71
CA ALA A 559 18.52 16.81 1.67
C ALA A 559 18.06 18.27 1.82
N ALA A 560 16.90 18.62 1.25
CA ALA A 560 16.30 19.94 1.39
C ALA A 560 15.74 20.21 2.80
N ARG A 561 15.14 19.18 3.43
CA ARG A 561 14.67 19.24 4.83
C ARG A 561 15.83 19.41 5.81
N ASP A 562 16.88 18.61 5.63
CA ASP A 562 18.04 18.54 6.54
C ASP A 562 19.16 19.54 6.17
N HIS A 563 18.86 20.53 5.33
CA HIS A 563 19.84 21.52 4.89
C HIS A 563 20.47 22.27 6.08
N ALA A 564 21.74 22.62 5.97
CA ALA A 564 22.54 23.17 7.07
C ALA A 564 22.00 24.50 7.64
N ASP A 565 21.31 25.29 6.81
CA ASP A 565 20.66 26.55 7.19
C ASP A 565 19.20 26.36 7.64
N GLY A 566 18.79 25.11 7.89
CA GLY A 566 17.41 24.70 8.18
C GLY A 566 16.62 24.33 6.94
N CYS A 567 15.41 23.79 7.14
CA CYS A 567 14.53 23.31 6.07
C CYS A 567 14.32 24.37 4.98
N LEU A 568 14.43 23.95 3.71
CA LEU A 568 14.34 24.85 2.57
C LEU A 568 12.92 25.17 2.10
N PHE A 569 11.92 24.46 2.60
CA PHE A 569 10.50 24.65 2.27
C PHE A 569 9.66 24.81 3.54
N THR A 570 8.46 25.37 3.38
CA THR A 570 7.51 25.66 4.47
C THR A 570 6.37 24.65 4.55
N ALA A 571 6.09 23.97 3.44
CA ALA A 571 5.15 22.86 3.34
C ALA A 571 5.52 21.96 2.17
N ILE A 572 5.08 20.72 2.23
CA ILE A 572 5.21 19.70 1.19
C ILE A 572 3.93 18.86 1.17
N THR A 573 3.54 18.35 0.01
CA THR A 573 2.52 17.29 -0.12
C THR A 573 2.81 16.44 -1.34
N ASP A 574 2.20 15.26 -1.42
CA ASP A 574 2.29 14.37 -2.57
C ASP A 574 1.38 14.84 -3.73
N CYS A 575 1.58 14.25 -4.91
CA CYS A 575 0.65 14.37 -6.03
C CYS A 575 0.02 13.00 -6.32
N GLY A 576 -1.04 12.67 -5.60
CA GLY A 576 -1.87 11.49 -5.81
C GLY A 576 -3.11 11.77 -6.68
N ALA A 577 -4.27 11.37 -6.15
CA ALA A 577 -5.58 11.53 -6.79
C ALA A 577 -5.87 13.02 -7.10
N GLY A 578 -6.37 13.31 -8.31
CA GLY A 578 -6.57 14.68 -8.78
C GLY A 578 -5.29 15.47 -9.11
N GLY A 579 -4.09 14.93 -8.86
CA GLY A 579 -2.83 15.53 -9.31
C GLY A 579 -2.54 16.91 -8.71
N PHE A 580 -2.08 17.84 -9.55
CA PHE A 580 -1.80 19.22 -9.11
C PHE A 580 -3.06 19.92 -8.60
N SER A 581 -4.25 19.50 -9.06
CA SER A 581 -5.51 20.10 -8.61
C SER A 581 -5.78 19.89 -7.12
N SER A 582 -5.52 18.69 -6.60
CA SER A 582 -5.61 18.41 -5.16
C SER A 582 -4.43 19.03 -4.43
N ALA A 583 -3.20 18.73 -4.85
CA ALA A 583 -1.98 19.15 -4.14
C ALA A 583 -1.90 20.68 -3.94
N VAL A 584 -2.05 21.45 -5.02
CA VAL A 584 -2.00 22.92 -4.95
C VAL A 584 -3.31 23.49 -4.39
N GLY A 585 -4.44 22.83 -4.64
CA GLY A 585 -5.76 23.24 -4.13
C GLY A 585 -5.86 23.17 -2.61
N GLU A 586 -5.32 22.11 -2.00
CA GLU A 586 -5.28 21.87 -0.56
C GLU A 586 -4.24 22.76 0.13
N MET A 587 -2.98 22.79 -0.35
CA MET A 587 -1.95 23.69 0.18
C MET A 587 -2.37 25.17 0.08
N GLY A 588 -3.13 25.51 -0.95
CA GLY A 588 -3.64 26.85 -1.18
C GLY A 588 -4.95 27.18 -0.46
N GLU A 589 -5.62 26.25 0.22
CA GLU A 589 -7.00 26.42 0.74
C GLU A 589 -7.19 27.76 1.47
N LYS A 590 -6.25 28.11 2.35
CA LYS A 590 -6.33 29.30 3.21
C LYS A 590 -5.88 30.59 2.53
N ILE A 591 -5.12 30.51 1.43
CA ILE A 591 -4.39 31.66 0.88
C ILE A 591 -4.57 31.88 -0.63
N GLY A 592 -5.08 30.90 -1.39
CA GLY A 592 -5.15 30.91 -2.84
C GLY A 592 -3.80 30.58 -3.52
N ALA A 593 -3.82 30.44 -4.85
CA ALA A 593 -2.64 30.17 -5.66
C ALA A 593 -2.78 30.75 -7.08
N ASP A 594 -1.69 31.25 -7.67
CA ASP A 594 -1.60 31.60 -9.11
C ASP A 594 -0.61 30.65 -9.78
N VAL A 595 -1.11 29.83 -10.70
CA VAL A 595 -0.45 28.65 -11.26
C VAL A 595 -0.26 28.79 -12.78
N GLN A 596 0.97 28.56 -13.24
CA GLN A 596 1.39 28.55 -14.64
C GLN A 596 1.62 27.09 -15.10
N LEU A 597 0.60 26.49 -15.72
CA LEU A 597 0.54 25.06 -16.02
C LEU A 597 1.53 24.61 -17.12
N ASP A 598 1.83 25.47 -18.09
CA ASP A 598 2.78 25.19 -19.19
C ASP A 598 4.25 25.08 -18.74
N GLN A 599 4.55 25.30 -17.45
CA GLN A 599 5.87 25.06 -16.88
C GLN A 599 6.08 23.59 -16.44
N ALA A 600 5.01 22.81 -16.31
CA ALA A 600 5.10 21.42 -15.87
C ALA A 600 5.88 20.56 -16.89
N PRO A 601 6.88 19.75 -16.46
CA PRO A 601 7.55 18.79 -17.33
C PRO A 601 6.55 17.75 -17.86
N LEU A 602 6.57 17.49 -19.17
CA LEU A 602 5.62 16.59 -19.84
C LEU A 602 6.32 15.32 -20.35
N LYS A 603 5.64 14.17 -20.25
CA LYS A 603 6.10 12.89 -20.83
C LYS A 603 6.09 12.92 -22.37
N TYR A 604 5.12 13.61 -22.96
CA TYR A 604 4.97 13.74 -24.41
C TYR A 604 4.21 15.03 -24.76
N ASP A 605 4.44 15.54 -25.97
CA ASP A 605 3.77 16.72 -26.48
C ASP A 605 2.26 16.50 -26.68
N GLY A 606 1.49 17.58 -26.57
CA GLY A 606 0.07 17.60 -26.92
C GLY A 606 -0.91 17.40 -25.76
N LEU A 607 -0.45 17.46 -24.51
CA LEU A 607 -1.35 17.54 -23.34
C LEU A 607 -2.10 18.88 -23.31
N THR A 608 -3.38 18.84 -22.97
CA THR A 608 -4.19 20.05 -22.74
C THR A 608 -3.95 20.63 -21.33
N PRO A 609 -4.32 21.90 -21.07
CA PRO A 609 -4.22 22.47 -19.73
C PRO A 609 -4.97 21.67 -18.66
N VAL A 610 -6.14 21.10 -19.03
CA VAL A 610 -6.93 20.23 -18.15
C VAL A 610 -6.14 18.98 -17.82
N GLU A 611 -5.66 18.27 -18.85
CA GLU A 611 -4.90 17.02 -18.67
C GLU A 611 -3.64 17.23 -17.81
N VAL A 612 -2.92 18.35 -17.96
CA VAL A 612 -1.76 18.67 -17.10
C VAL A 612 -2.19 18.89 -15.65
N TRP A 613 -3.30 19.57 -15.42
CA TRP A 613 -3.77 19.96 -14.09
C TRP A 613 -4.29 18.77 -13.27
N ILE A 614 -5.06 17.88 -13.89
CA ILE A 614 -5.68 16.71 -13.22
C ILE A 614 -4.92 15.40 -13.44
N SER A 615 -3.76 15.43 -14.10
CA SER A 615 -2.91 14.25 -14.29
C SER A 615 -2.56 13.65 -12.93
N GLU A 616 -2.76 12.35 -12.77
CA GLU A 616 -2.38 11.58 -11.59
C GLU A 616 -1.03 10.87 -11.82
N ALA A 617 -0.18 11.38 -12.73
CA ALA A 617 1.14 10.83 -12.97
C ALA A 617 1.95 10.70 -11.65
N GLN A 618 2.65 9.57 -11.54
CA GLN A 618 3.30 9.15 -10.29
C GLN A 618 4.62 9.87 -10.01
N GLU A 619 5.18 9.62 -8.82
CA GLU A 619 6.49 10.10 -8.36
C GLU A 619 6.64 11.63 -8.28
N ARG A 620 5.56 12.38 -8.05
CA ARG A 620 5.57 13.84 -7.96
C ARG A 620 5.30 14.33 -6.54
N MET A 621 6.03 15.36 -6.13
CA MET A 621 5.81 16.11 -4.88
C MET A 621 5.64 17.60 -5.20
N VAL A 622 4.83 18.31 -4.41
CA VAL A 622 4.67 19.78 -4.47
C VAL A 622 5.18 20.39 -3.16
N LEU A 623 6.04 21.39 -3.28
CA LEU A 623 6.64 22.11 -2.16
C LEU A 623 6.26 23.60 -2.22
N ALA A 624 5.99 24.17 -1.05
CA ALA A 624 5.96 25.62 -0.86
C ALA A 624 7.36 26.10 -0.47
N VAL A 625 8.03 26.84 -1.36
CA VAL A 625 9.44 27.22 -1.19
C VAL A 625 9.57 28.74 -1.12
N PRO A 626 10.15 29.31 -0.05
CA PRO A 626 10.48 30.74 -0.01
C PRO A 626 11.30 31.15 -1.23
N ALA A 627 10.93 32.26 -1.87
CA ALA A 627 11.50 32.66 -3.16
C ALA A 627 13.04 32.79 -3.15
N GLU A 628 13.62 33.17 -2.01
CA GLU A 628 15.07 33.26 -1.82
C GLU A 628 15.80 31.92 -1.71
N LYS A 629 15.09 30.80 -1.55
CA LYS A 629 15.65 29.45 -1.39
C LYS A 629 15.53 28.57 -2.64
N VAL A 630 14.90 29.06 -3.71
CA VAL A 630 14.66 28.29 -4.94
C VAL A 630 15.97 27.88 -5.61
N SER A 631 17.00 28.72 -5.58
CA SER A 631 18.31 28.39 -6.16
C SER A 631 18.98 27.20 -5.47
N GLU A 632 18.81 27.08 -4.17
CA GLU A 632 19.34 26.02 -3.34
C GLU A 632 18.61 24.71 -3.62
N ILE A 633 17.27 24.74 -3.70
CA ILE A 633 16.46 23.60 -4.15
C ILE A 633 16.91 23.12 -5.54
N ALA A 634 17.06 24.06 -6.49
CA ALA A 634 17.52 23.74 -7.83
C ALA A 634 18.87 23.02 -7.84
N SER A 635 19.82 23.48 -7.01
CA SER A 635 21.14 22.87 -6.88
C SER A 635 21.07 21.46 -6.28
N ILE A 636 20.16 21.22 -5.33
CA ILE A 636 19.93 19.88 -4.77
C ILE A 636 19.37 18.97 -5.86
N CYS A 637 18.32 19.39 -6.56
CA CYS A 637 17.72 18.63 -7.65
C CYS A 637 18.75 18.25 -8.73
N GLU A 638 19.59 19.18 -9.17
CA GLU A 638 20.65 18.93 -10.15
C GLU A 638 21.66 17.87 -9.64
N SER A 639 22.07 17.96 -8.36
CA SER A 639 23.03 17.01 -7.79
C SER A 639 22.49 15.59 -7.61
N HIS A 640 21.17 15.46 -7.45
CA HIS A 640 20.48 14.17 -7.31
C HIS A 640 19.91 13.64 -8.63
N GLY A 641 19.93 14.43 -9.71
CA GLY A 641 19.32 14.07 -10.99
C GLY A 641 17.79 14.07 -10.97
N VAL A 642 17.18 14.96 -10.17
CA VAL A 642 15.72 15.09 -10.04
C VAL A 642 15.22 16.22 -10.92
N GLU A 643 14.21 15.95 -11.74
CA GLU A 643 13.52 16.99 -12.51
C GLU A 643 12.64 17.84 -11.59
N TRP A 644 12.56 19.15 -11.86
CA TRP A 644 11.73 20.07 -11.10
C TRP A 644 11.28 21.27 -11.94
N CYS A 645 10.25 21.97 -11.50
CA CYS A 645 9.77 23.20 -12.11
C CYS A 645 9.16 24.16 -11.07
N ASP A 646 9.09 25.45 -11.42
CA ASP A 646 8.37 26.48 -10.67
C ASP A 646 7.03 26.75 -11.38
N LEU A 647 5.95 26.32 -10.74
CA LEU A 647 4.58 26.43 -11.24
C LEU A 647 3.92 27.75 -10.89
N GLY A 648 4.51 28.63 -10.07
CA GLY A 648 3.85 29.88 -9.70
C GLY A 648 4.00 30.24 -8.22
N THR A 649 2.95 30.78 -7.61
CA THR A 649 3.04 31.39 -6.27
C THR A 649 1.79 31.13 -5.45
N PHE A 650 2.00 30.77 -4.18
CA PHE A 650 0.95 30.72 -3.17
C PHE A 650 0.59 32.13 -2.66
N GLY A 651 -0.69 32.35 -2.41
CA GLY A 651 -1.23 33.63 -1.95
C GLY A 651 -1.81 34.48 -3.08
N THR A 652 -3.13 34.70 -3.04
CA THR A 652 -3.85 35.64 -3.90
C THR A 652 -4.73 36.58 -3.07
N PRO A 653 -5.03 37.81 -3.53
CA PRO A 653 -5.74 38.81 -2.72
C PRO A 653 -7.10 38.35 -2.15
N ASP A 654 -7.82 37.49 -2.87
CA ASP A 654 -9.18 37.06 -2.54
C ASP A 654 -9.27 35.54 -2.24
N ARG A 655 -8.14 34.88 -1.91
CA ARG A 655 -8.06 33.42 -1.72
C ARG A 655 -8.64 32.65 -2.91
N GLU A 656 -8.25 33.05 -4.11
CA GLU A 656 -8.64 32.41 -5.37
C GLU A 656 -7.53 31.47 -5.86
N LEU A 657 -7.94 30.35 -6.47
CA LEU A 657 -7.13 29.52 -7.35
C LEU A 657 -7.22 30.09 -8.77
N ILE A 658 -6.10 30.54 -9.31
CA ILE A 658 -5.98 31.12 -10.65
C ILE A 658 -5.07 30.22 -11.48
N LEU A 659 -5.57 29.71 -12.60
CA LEU A 659 -4.86 28.80 -13.49
C LEU A 659 -4.56 29.49 -14.81
N ARG A 660 -3.31 29.40 -15.28
CA ARG A 660 -2.81 30.03 -16.50
C ARG A 660 -2.11 29.03 -17.42
N TRP A 661 -2.23 29.28 -18.72
CA TRP A 661 -1.51 28.58 -19.76
C TRP A 661 -0.98 29.60 -20.79
N ASN A 662 0.34 29.68 -20.96
CA ASN A 662 1.01 30.72 -21.76
C ASN A 662 0.50 32.13 -21.41
N ASP A 663 0.49 32.48 -20.11
CA ASP A 663 -0.05 33.73 -19.54
C ASP A 663 -1.56 33.98 -19.75
N VAL A 664 -2.28 33.08 -20.43
CA VAL A 664 -3.74 33.16 -20.60
C VAL A 664 -4.41 32.50 -19.41
N GLU A 665 -5.29 33.23 -18.70
CA GLU A 665 -6.11 32.65 -17.63
C GLU A 665 -7.04 31.59 -18.23
N VAL A 666 -6.89 30.34 -17.79
CA VAL A 666 -7.71 29.18 -18.20
C VAL A 666 -8.71 28.74 -17.14
N GLY A 667 -8.56 29.17 -15.88
CA GLY A 667 -9.53 28.89 -14.80
C GLY A 667 -9.36 29.84 -13.61
N ARG A 668 -10.45 30.11 -12.88
CA ARG A 668 -10.49 30.90 -11.64
C ARG A 668 -11.61 30.44 -10.72
N ILE A 669 -11.25 29.92 -9.54
CA ILE A 669 -12.21 29.41 -8.54
C ILE A 669 -11.88 30.02 -7.17
N GLY A 670 -12.90 30.45 -6.42
CA GLY A 670 -12.70 30.85 -5.02
C GLY A 670 -12.47 29.63 -4.14
N MET A 671 -11.42 29.63 -3.30
CA MET A 671 -11.07 28.49 -2.46
C MET A 671 -12.19 28.11 -1.47
N GLU A 672 -12.95 29.10 -0.98
CA GLU A 672 -14.13 28.84 -0.12
C GLU A 672 -15.18 27.98 -0.83
N PHE A 673 -15.50 28.27 -2.09
CA PHE A 673 -16.45 27.44 -2.84
C PHE A 673 -15.86 26.07 -3.17
N LEU A 674 -14.57 26.01 -3.50
CA LEU A 674 -13.90 24.75 -3.83
C LEU A 674 -13.95 23.76 -2.66
N HIS A 675 -13.72 24.21 -1.43
CA HIS A 675 -13.62 23.33 -0.26
C HIS A 675 -14.92 23.22 0.56
N ASP A 676 -15.69 24.31 0.70
CA ASP A 676 -16.89 24.36 1.54
C ASP A 676 -18.21 24.33 0.72
N GLY A 677 -18.14 24.30 -0.61
CA GLY A 677 -19.30 24.37 -1.50
C GLY A 677 -20.05 23.05 -1.72
N VAL A 678 -19.46 21.92 -1.32
CA VAL A 678 -20.03 20.58 -1.55
C VAL A 678 -21.27 20.33 -0.66
N PRO A 679 -22.42 19.94 -1.22
CA PRO A 679 -23.59 19.60 -0.42
C PRO A 679 -23.43 18.24 0.25
N MET A 680 -23.55 18.18 1.58
CA MET A 680 -23.49 16.93 2.35
C MET A 680 -24.88 16.26 2.45
N PRO A 681 -25.02 14.98 2.02
CA PRO A 681 -26.31 14.29 2.06
C PRO A 681 -26.68 13.79 3.46
N VAL A 682 -27.98 13.57 3.68
CA VAL A 682 -28.48 12.71 4.77
C VAL A 682 -28.73 11.34 4.18
N ARG A 683 -28.09 10.29 4.72
CA ARG A 683 -28.20 8.92 4.21
C ARG A 683 -28.96 8.03 5.19
N LYS A 684 -29.75 7.10 4.64
CA LYS A 684 -30.47 6.10 5.43
C LYS A 684 -29.64 4.83 5.57
N ALA A 685 -29.49 4.34 6.79
CA ALA A 685 -28.80 3.11 7.12
C ALA A 685 -29.74 2.15 7.87
N VAL A 686 -29.68 0.86 7.57
CA VAL A 686 -30.53 -0.16 8.19
C VAL A 686 -29.69 -1.37 8.56
N TRP A 687 -29.63 -1.72 9.84
CA TRP A 687 -29.06 -2.98 10.27
C TRP A 687 -30.09 -4.10 10.20
N ASP A 688 -29.78 -5.12 9.40
CA ASP A 688 -30.57 -6.34 9.27
C ASP A 688 -29.66 -7.55 9.51
N PRO A 689 -29.66 -8.13 10.72
CA PRO A 689 -28.78 -9.25 11.07
C PRO A 689 -29.12 -10.56 10.34
N GLU A 690 -30.35 -10.73 9.86
CA GLU A 690 -30.73 -11.92 9.09
C GLU A 690 -30.20 -11.80 7.67
N TRP A 691 -30.35 -10.63 7.05
CA TRP A 691 -29.73 -10.35 5.76
C TRP A 691 -28.21 -10.46 5.82
N ALA A 692 -27.56 -9.86 6.83
CA ALA A 692 -26.11 -9.93 6.99
C ALA A 692 -25.60 -11.38 7.14
N ARG A 693 -26.33 -12.23 7.89
CA ARG A 693 -26.01 -13.66 8.00
C ARG A 693 -26.09 -14.39 6.66
N GLN A 694 -27.05 -14.05 5.81
CA GLN A 694 -27.22 -14.65 4.48
C GLN A 694 -26.10 -14.23 3.52
N GLU A 695 -25.70 -12.95 3.53
CA GLU A 695 -24.61 -12.43 2.67
C GLU A 695 -23.22 -12.89 3.12
N ALA A 696 -23.03 -13.10 4.42
CA ALA A 696 -21.75 -13.54 4.96
C ALA A 696 -21.39 -15.00 4.59
N GLY A 697 -22.33 -15.78 4.04
CA GLY A 697 -22.11 -17.15 3.62
C GLY A 697 -21.30 -17.28 2.33
N GLY A 698 -20.24 -18.08 2.37
CA GLY A 698 -19.46 -18.57 1.24
C GLY A 698 -18.91 -19.95 1.59
N GLU A 699 -18.88 -20.88 0.62
CA GLU A 699 -18.10 -22.11 0.76
C GLU A 699 -16.67 -21.80 0.34
N ASP A 700 -15.67 -22.23 1.11
CA ASP A 700 -14.29 -22.19 0.66
C ASP A 700 -14.08 -23.32 -0.35
N VAL A 701 -14.19 -22.97 -1.62
CA VAL A 701 -14.00 -23.90 -2.73
C VAL A 701 -12.57 -24.46 -2.67
N GLY A 702 -12.44 -25.78 -2.79
CA GLY A 702 -11.14 -26.47 -2.79
C GLY A 702 -10.66 -26.94 -1.42
N VAL A 703 -11.32 -26.56 -0.32
CA VAL A 703 -10.99 -27.09 1.01
C VAL A 703 -11.57 -28.49 1.20
N VAL A 704 -10.71 -29.45 1.53
CA VAL A 704 -11.14 -30.83 1.82
C VAL A 704 -11.85 -30.85 3.17
N PRO A 705 -13.13 -31.28 3.26
CA PRO A 705 -13.83 -31.34 4.53
C PRO A 705 -13.13 -32.26 5.53
N CYS A 706 -12.94 -31.75 6.74
CA CYS A 706 -12.35 -32.52 7.83
C CYS A 706 -13.28 -33.68 8.25
N PRO A 707 -12.76 -34.89 8.50
CA PRO A 707 -13.52 -35.95 9.17
C PRO A 707 -14.05 -35.50 10.54
N LYS A 708 -15.09 -36.18 11.04
CA LYS A 708 -15.58 -35.96 12.40
C LYS A 708 -14.50 -36.33 13.42
N ILE A 709 -14.29 -35.45 14.40
CA ILE A 709 -13.41 -35.69 15.54
C ILE A 709 -14.09 -36.67 16.47
N VAL A 710 -13.53 -37.89 16.60
CA VAL A 710 -14.03 -38.94 17.50
C VAL A 710 -12.95 -39.43 18.48
N ASP A 711 -11.71 -39.02 18.27
CA ASP A 711 -10.53 -39.28 19.10
C ASP A 711 -9.48 -38.17 18.85
N THR A 712 -8.34 -38.26 19.52
CA THR A 712 -7.22 -37.32 19.36
C THR A 712 -6.56 -37.36 17.97
N GLU A 713 -6.69 -38.45 17.20
CA GLU A 713 -6.16 -38.47 15.84
C GLU A 713 -7.00 -37.58 14.91
N GLY A 714 -8.33 -37.58 15.10
CA GLY A 714 -9.22 -36.64 14.43
C GLY A 714 -8.89 -35.17 14.73
N LEU A 715 -8.41 -34.85 15.94
CA LEU A 715 -7.89 -33.50 16.24
C LEU A 715 -6.63 -33.18 15.42
N PHE A 716 -5.70 -34.13 15.27
CA PHE A 716 -4.51 -33.93 14.45
C PHE A 716 -4.83 -33.81 12.95
N ASP A 717 -5.85 -34.54 12.46
CA ASP A 717 -6.36 -34.38 11.10
C ASP A 717 -6.95 -32.97 10.88
N ALA A 718 -7.73 -32.48 11.85
CA ALA A 718 -8.30 -31.12 11.82
C ALA A 718 -7.20 -30.05 11.88
N ALA A 719 -6.24 -30.15 12.81
CA ALA A 719 -5.14 -29.20 12.94
C ALA A 719 -4.26 -29.17 11.68
N ALA A 720 -3.97 -30.32 11.06
CA ALA A 720 -3.23 -30.37 9.80
C ALA A 720 -4.03 -29.76 8.63
N SER A 721 -5.36 -29.97 8.60
CA SER A 721 -6.23 -29.35 7.60
C SER A 721 -6.31 -27.82 7.77
N LEU A 722 -6.38 -27.33 9.01
CA LEU A 722 -6.35 -25.91 9.34
C LEU A 722 -5.02 -25.28 8.93
N LEU A 723 -3.88 -25.85 9.32
CA LEU A 723 -2.56 -25.35 8.92
C LEU A 723 -2.35 -25.39 7.41
N GLY A 724 -2.97 -26.34 6.71
CA GLY A 724 -2.97 -26.42 5.25
C GLY A 724 -3.96 -25.48 4.57
N HIS A 725 -4.84 -24.80 5.31
CA HIS A 725 -5.81 -23.86 4.75
C HIS A 725 -5.09 -22.59 4.27
N PRO A 726 -5.39 -22.03 3.09
CA PRO A 726 -4.66 -20.89 2.53
C PRO A 726 -4.54 -19.66 3.44
N ASN A 727 -5.52 -19.42 4.32
CA ASN A 727 -5.46 -18.31 5.29
C ASN A 727 -4.39 -18.53 6.38
N LEU A 728 -4.17 -19.76 6.84
CA LEU A 728 -3.22 -20.09 7.90
C LEU A 728 -1.85 -20.54 7.36
N ALA A 729 -1.84 -21.15 6.18
CA ALA A 729 -0.65 -21.71 5.56
C ALA A 729 0.47 -20.67 5.35
N SER A 730 1.69 -21.16 5.22
CA SER A 730 2.88 -20.33 5.09
C SER A 730 2.81 -19.40 3.88
N LYS A 731 2.99 -18.10 4.12
CA LYS A 731 3.12 -17.08 3.07
C LYS A 731 4.56 -16.94 2.58
N ALA A 732 5.42 -17.94 2.79
CA ALA A 732 6.86 -17.85 2.52
C ALA A 732 7.20 -17.54 1.07
N TRP A 733 6.35 -17.97 0.12
CA TRP A 733 6.54 -17.67 -1.29
C TRP A 733 6.34 -16.18 -1.62
N ILE A 734 5.53 -15.45 -0.84
CA ILE A 734 5.37 -13.98 -0.93
C ILE A 734 6.52 -13.31 -0.21
N VAL A 735 6.62 -13.58 1.09
CA VAL A 735 7.53 -12.88 2.02
C VAL A 735 8.98 -12.96 1.55
N ARG A 736 9.45 -14.11 1.04
CA ARG A 736 10.86 -14.27 0.60
C ARG A 736 11.23 -13.47 -0.65
N GLN A 737 10.26 -12.84 -1.30
CA GLN A 737 10.51 -11.96 -2.45
C GLN A 737 10.84 -10.53 -2.03
N TYR A 738 10.41 -10.12 -0.83
CA TYR A 738 10.62 -8.77 -0.31
C TYR A 738 11.95 -8.66 0.42
N ASP A 739 12.53 -7.47 0.41
CA ASP A 739 13.64 -7.13 1.30
C ASP A 739 13.11 -6.91 2.73
N HIS A 740 13.83 -7.45 3.71
CA HIS A 740 13.51 -7.36 5.15
C HIS A 740 14.66 -6.79 5.97
N GLU A 741 15.74 -6.32 5.35
CA GLU A 741 17.00 -5.98 6.02
C GLU A 741 17.61 -4.64 5.58
N VAL A 742 17.20 -4.11 4.42
CA VAL A 742 17.66 -2.82 3.92
C VAL A 742 17.45 -1.73 4.98
N GLN A 743 18.40 -0.80 5.04
CA GLN A 743 18.57 0.20 6.11
C GLN A 743 19.05 -0.35 7.47
N GLY A 744 19.08 -1.67 7.70
CA GLY A 744 19.67 -2.30 8.88
C GLY A 744 18.88 -2.10 10.18
N GLY A 745 17.57 -1.86 10.08
CA GLY A 745 16.70 -1.54 11.21
C GLY A 745 15.90 -2.71 11.80
N SER A 746 15.89 -3.89 11.18
CA SER A 746 14.99 -5.00 11.57
C SER A 746 15.45 -5.70 12.86
N VAL A 747 14.52 -5.86 13.81
CA VAL A 747 14.70 -6.57 15.09
C VAL A 747 13.94 -7.89 15.08
N VAL A 748 12.63 -7.84 14.83
CA VAL A 748 11.76 -9.01 14.61
C VAL A 748 11.28 -8.99 13.16
N LYS A 749 11.42 -10.13 12.48
CA LYS A 749 11.11 -10.32 11.06
C LYS A 749 9.83 -11.17 10.89
N PRO A 750 9.21 -11.20 9.70
CA PRO A 750 8.01 -12.01 9.46
C PRO A 750 8.13 -13.49 9.81
N PHE A 751 9.33 -14.06 9.68
CA PHE A 751 9.61 -15.43 10.09
C PHE A 751 10.67 -15.47 11.19
N VAL A 752 10.40 -16.30 12.20
CA VAL A 752 11.20 -16.39 13.43
C VAL A 752 11.54 -17.84 13.77
N GLY A 753 12.50 -18.02 14.66
CA GLY A 753 12.98 -19.34 15.09
C GLY A 753 13.82 -20.09 14.04
N PRO A 754 14.43 -21.23 14.45
CA PRO A 754 15.28 -22.06 13.59
C PRO A 754 14.56 -22.61 12.35
N ASN A 755 13.24 -22.81 12.42
CA ASN A 755 12.43 -23.37 11.33
C ASN A 755 11.59 -22.32 10.57
N ALA A 756 11.83 -21.02 10.80
CA ALA A 756 11.16 -19.93 10.10
C ALA A 756 9.62 -19.98 10.21
N GLY A 757 9.10 -20.08 11.44
CA GLY A 757 7.65 -20.02 11.72
C GLY A 757 7.10 -18.59 11.69
N PRO A 758 5.77 -18.43 11.67
CA PRO A 758 5.11 -17.12 11.52
C PRO A 758 5.39 -16.24 12.74
N GLY A 759 5.75 -14.97 12.54
CA GLY A 759 5.83 -13.97 13.62
C GLY A 759 4.53 -13.17 13.71
N ASP A 760 4.08 -12.84 14.93
CA ASP A 760 2.84 -12.07 15.17
C ASP A 760 2.91 -10.64 14.62
N ALA A 761 4.05 -9.97 14.80
CA ALA A 761 4.30 -8.59 14.38
C ALA A 761 5.78 -8.38 14.05
N ALA A 762 6.07 -7.33 13.29
CA ALA A 762 7.45 -6.89 13.07
C ALA A 762 7.90 -5.93 14.16
N VAL A 763 9.21 -5.87 14.42
CA VAL A 763 9.81 -4.81 15.24
C VAL A 763 10.99 -4.24 14.48
N VAL A 764 11.00 -2.92 14.32
CA VAL A 764 12.11 -2.17 13.69
C VAL A 764 12.72 -1.19 14.67
N ARG A 765 13.92 -0.69 14.35
CA ARG A 765 14.64 0.36 15.07
C ARG A 765 14.61 1.66 14.25
N PRO A 766 13.67 2.59 14.51
CA PRO A 766 13.60 3.86 13.77
C PRO A 766 14.83 4.74 13.98
N VAL A 767 15.36 4.77 15.21
CA VAL A 767 16.51 5.59 15.61
C VAL A 767 17.67 4.67 16.02
N PRO A 768 18.75 4.57 15.23
CA PRO A 768 19.83 3.59 15.45
C PRO A 768 20.52 3.64 16.82
N THR A 769 20.51 4.80 17.49
CA THR A 769 21.13 5.01 18.80
C THR A 769 20.18 4.82 19.98
N SER A 770 18.88 4.66 19.72
CA SER A 770 17.87 4.44 20.76
C SER A 770 17.76 2.95 21.08
N PRO A 771 17.58 2.56 22.37
CA PRO A 771 17.23 1.19 22.71
C PRO A 771 15.75 0.87 22.38
N LYS A 772 14.93 1.88 22.08
CA LYS A 772 13.52 1.67 21.74
C LYS A 772 13.36 1.02 20.36
N GLY A 773 12.40 0.12 20.25
CA GLY A 773 11.89 -0.40 18.99
C GLY A 773 10.50 0.15 18.65
N LEU A 774 10.05 -0.11 17.43
CA LEU A 774 8.71 0.17 16.96
C LEU A 774 8.11 -1.13 16.42
N ALA A 775 7.08 -1.64 17.09
CA ALA A 775 6.30 -2.77 16.62
C ALA A 775 5.34 -2.31 15.53
N ILE A 776 5.15 -3.15 14.50
CA ILE A 776 4.18 -2.93 13.42
C ILE A 776 3.35 -4.21 13.30
N GLY A 777 2.03 -4.09 13.47
CA GLY A 777 1.10 -5.21 13.52
C GLY A 777 -0.19 -4.93 12.75
N ASN A 778 -0.91 -6.00 12.41
CA ASN A 778 -2.20 -5.96 11.71
C ASN A 778 -3.20 -6.87 12.43
N GLY A 779 -4.49 -6.59 12.26
CA GLY A 779 -5.59 -7.47 12.64
C GLY A 779 -6.70 -7.44 11.58
N LEU A 780 -7.26 -8.61 11.27
CA LEU A 780 -8.22 -8.80 10.18
C LEU A 780 -9.16 -9.98 10.48
N ALA A 781 -10.30 -9.68 11.12
CA ALA A 781 -11.25 -10.70 11.55
C ALA A 781 -12.41 -10.97 10.55
N THR A 782 -12.15 -10.95 9.23
CA THR A 782 -13.18 -11.03 8.17
C THR A 782 -14.11 -12.25 8.28
N GLY A 783 -13.67 -13.34 8.93
CA GLY A 783 -14.52 -14.49 9.26
C GLY A 783 -15.75 -14.13 10.11
N LEU A 784 -15.72 -13.01 10.82
CA LEU A 784 -16.80 -12.49 11.67
C LEU A 784 -17.71 -11.48 10.97
N ALA A 785 -17.59 -11.28 9.65
CA ALA A 785 -18.35 -10.29 8.87
C ALA A 785 -19.90 -10.44 8.93
N ARG A 786 -20.42 -11.54 9.53
CA ARG A 786 -21.84 -11.70 9.91
C ARG A 786 -22.34 -10.61 10.86
N ASP A 787 -21.46 -10.07 11.72
CA ASP A 787 -21.70 -8.86 12.50
C ASP A 787 -20.45 -7.98 12.47
N PRO A 788 -20.44 -6.92 11.64
CA PRO A 788 -19.28 -6.05 11.51
C PRO A 788 -18.86 -5.31 12.79
N TYR A 789 -19.74 -5.23 13.80
CA TYR A 789 -19.36 -4.70 15.10
C TYR A 789 -18.39 -5.66 15.81
N GLU A 790 -18.72 -6.96 15.89
CA GLU A 790 -17.82 -7.97 16.47
C GLU A 790 -16.56 -8.16 15.63
N MET A 791 -16.68 -8.10 14.30
CA MET A 791 -15.54 -8.11 13.38
C MET A 791 -14.56 -6.96 13.66
N GLY A 792 -15.07 -5.74 13.82
CA GLY A 792 -14.23 -4.57 14.08
C GLY A 792 -13.52 -4.65 15.43
N LEU A 793 -14.23 -5.08 16.47
CA LEU A 793 -13.62 -5.29 17.79
C LEU A 793 -12.53 -6.36 17.76
N ALA A 794 -12.79 -7.48 17.09
CA ALA A 794 -11.82 -8.58 16.98
C ALA A 794 -10.58 -8.17 16.20
N ALA A 795 -10.71 -7.38 15.14
CA ALA A 795 -9.58 -6.84 14.39
C ALA A 795 -8.72 -5.88 15.24
N ILE A 796 -9.34 -5.04 16.09
CA ILE A 796 -8.61 -4.18 17.03
C ILE A 796 -7.87 -5.02 18.09
N ASP A 797 -8.57 -5.97 18.70
CA ASP A 797 -8.00 -6.91 19.68
C ASP A 797 -6.80 -7.66 19.09
N GLU A 798 -6.94 -8.26 17.91
CA GLU A 798 -5.87 -8.99 17.23
C GLU A 798 -4.65 -8.10 16.91
N CYS A 799 -4.87 -6.90 16.37
CA CYS A 799 -3.80 -5.94 16.11
C CYS A 799 -3.00 -5.62 17.38
N VAL A 800 -3.70 -5.37 18.51
CA VAL A 800 -3.08 -5.12 19.82
C VAL A 800 -2.37 -6.38 20.34
N ARG A 801 -3.00 -7.55 20.26
CA ARG A 801 -2.41 -8.82 20.71
C ARG A 801 -1.10 -9.09 20.00
N ASN A 802 -1.08 -8.97 18.67
CA ASN A 802 0.11 -9.19 17.84
C ASN A 802 1.27 -8.28 18.24
N MET A 803 1.02 -6.98 18.45
CA MET A 803 2.06 -6.05 18.90
C MET A 803 2.52 -6.30 20.35
N VAL A 804 1.61 -6.67 21.24
CA VAL A 804 1.94 -6.99 22.64
C VAL A 804 2.79 -8.27 22.72
N CYS A 805 2.52 -9.29 21.89
CA CYS A 805 3.33 -10.52 21.81
C CYS A 805 4.81 -10.23 21.52
N VAL A 806 5.10 -9.17 20.75
CA VAL A 806 6.47 -8.76 20.44
C VAL A 806 7.03 -7.70 21.39
N GLY A 807 6.29 -7.35 22.43
CA GLY A 807 6.74 -6.49 23.53
C GLY A 807 6.32 -5.02 23.45
N ALA A 808 5.41 -4.65 22.55
CA ALA A 808 4.86 -3.29 22.53
C ALA A 808 4.11 -2.96 23.83
N ASP A 809 4.24 -1.73 24.31
CA ASP A 809 3.41 -1.22 25.40
C ASP A 809 2.00 -0.92 24.88
N PRO A 810 0.95 -1.59 25.37
CA PRO A 810 -0.42 -1.37 24.89
C PRO A 810 -0.94 0.05 25.13
N SER A 811 -0.36 0.80 26.08
CA SER A 811 -0.68 2.22 26.30
C SER A 811 -0.02 3.17 25.29
N GLN A 812 0.88 2.65 24.46
CA GLN A 812 1.58 3.39 23.41
C GLN A 812 1.41 2.71 22.04
N ILE A 813 0.21 2.17 21.78
CA ILE A 813 -0.22 1.64 20.48
C ILE A 813 -1.18 2.63 19.82
N ALA A 814 -0.86 3.03 18.59
CA ALA A 814 -1.73 3.81 17.73
C ALA A 814 -2.14 2.97 16.52
N ILE A 815 -3.38 3.11 16.09
CA ILE A 815 -3.98 2.28 15.05
C ILE A 815 -4.51 3.10 13.88
N LEU A 816 -4.81 2.40 12.79
CA LEU A 816 -5.40 2.93 11.57
C LEU A 816 -6.59 2.07 11.16
N ASP A 817 -7.65 2.73 10.69
CA ASP A 817 -8.89 2.11 10.20
C ASP A 817 -8.95 2.12 8.67
N ASN A 818 -8.96 0.95 8.04
CA ASN A 818 -9.08 0.84 6.59
C ASN A 818 -10.36 0.07 6.23
N PHE A 819 -11.43 0.79 5.92
CA PHE A 819 -12.74 0.22 5.57
C PHE A 819 -12.80 -0.16 4.10
N CYS A 820 -13.07 -1.42 3.78
CA CYS A 820 -13.44 -1.86 2.43
C CYS A 820 -14.87 -2.43 2.45
N TRP A 821 -15.79 -1.74 1.76
CA TRP A 821 -17.22 -2.07 1.80
C TRP A 821 -17.84 -2.21 0.40
N PRO A 822 -18.90 -3.04 0.25
CA PRO A 822 -19.77 -2.99 -0.92
C PRO A 822 -20.51 -1.65 -1.05
N GLY A 823 -21.24 -1.46 -2.15
CA GLY A 823 -21.94 -0.22 -2.44
C GLY A 823 -22.92 0.22 -1.35
N CYS A 824 -22.67 1.39 -0.77
CA CYS A 824 -23.40 1.94 0.38
C CYS A 824 -24.70 2.68 0.01
N ASP A 825 -25.07 2.69 -1.28
CA ASP A 825 -26.42 3.11 -1.71
C ASP A 825 -27.49 2.12 -1.28
N ASP A 826 -27.13 0.85 -1.03
CA ASP A 826 -27.97 -0.06 -0.28
C ASP A 826 -27.92 0.31 1.22
N PRO A 827 -29.06 0.69 1.84
CA PRO A 827 -29.09 1.04 3.26
C PRO A 827 -28.58 -0.07 4.18
N ARG A 828 -28.63 -1.33 3.75
CA ARG A 828 -28.17 -2.48 4.55
C ARG A 828 -26.64 -2.57 4.61
N ASN A 829 -25.96 -2.29 3.49
CA ASN A 829 -24.51 -2.16 3.46
C ASN A 829 -24.06 -0.97 4.31
N LEU A 830 -24.74 0.17 4.19
CA LEU A 830 -24.44 1.34 5.03
C LEU A 830 -24.71 1.06 6.51
N GLY A 831 -25.77 0.31 6.84
CA GLY A 831 -26.05 -0.12 8.20
C GLY A 831 -24.98 -1.03 8.79
N SER A 832 -24.37 -1.88 7.96
CA SER A 832 -23.26 -2.75 8.36
C SER A 832 -21.94 -1.95 8.52
N LEU A 833 -21.72 -0.92 7.69
CA LEU A 833 -20.59 0.03 7.85
C LEU A 833 -20.70 0.81 9.17
N VAL A 834 -21.90 1.30 9.51
CA VAL A 834 -22.15 1.98 10.80
C VAL A 834 -21.79 1.06 11.97
N ARG A 835 -22.13 -0.23 11.90
CA ARG A 835 -21.76 -1.18 12.96
C ARG A 835 -20.25 -1.31 13.16
N ALA A 836 -19.47 -1.34 12.09
CA ALA A 836 -18.01 -1.38 12.18
C ALA A 836 -17.43 -0.06 12.71
N ALA A 837 -17.97 1.08 12.30
CA ALA A 837 -17.55 2.38 12.81
C ALA A 837 -17.81 2.53 14.32
N GLU A 838 -18.96 2.05 14.82
CA GLU A 838 -19.23 2.03 16.27
C GLU A 838 -18.30 1.08 17.03
N ALA A 839 -17.87 -0.03 16.42
CA ALA A 839 -16.83 -0.88 17.02
C ALA A 839 -15.48 -0.16 17.11
N CYS A 840 -15.12 0.68 16.14
CA CYS A 840 -13.94 1.55 16.26
C CYS A 840 -14.05 2.50 17.47
N LEU A 841 -15.24 3.09 17.71
CA LEU A 841 -15.46 3.93 18.89
C LEU A 841 -15.25 3.15 20.19
N ASP A 842 -15.95 2.04 20.34
CA ASP A 842 -15.97 1.28 21.60
C ASP A 842 -14.64 0.55 21.84
N GLY A 843 -14.06 -0.03 20.79
CA GLY A 843 -12.78 -0.73 20.83
C GLY A 843 -11.58 0.21 21.05
N GLY A 844 -11.52 1.33 20.32
CA GLY A 844 -10.44 2.31 20.49
C GLY A 844 -10.41 2.90 21.88
N LEU A 845 -11.58 3.22 22.45
CA LEU A 845 -11.68 3.70 23.84
C LEU A 845 -11.31 2.61 24.87
N ALA A 846 -11.78 1.38 24.67
CA ALA A 846 -11.51 0.28 25.59
C ALA A 846 -10.02 -0.09 25.67
N TYR A 847 -9.36 -0.20 24.51
CA TYR A 847 -7.93 -0.52 24.43
C TYR A 847 -7.02 0.68 24.67
N GLY A 848 -7.56 1.90 24.70
CA GLY A 848 -6.78 3.12 24.84
C GLY A 848 -5.92 3.42 23.61
N THR A 849 -6.34 2.96 22.43
CA THR A 849 -5.58 3.01 21.18
C THR A 849 -6.19 4.04 20.23
N PRO A 850 -5.55 5.22 20.04
CA PRO A 850 -6.06 6.25 19.14
C PRO A 850 -5.93 5.83 17.68
N PHE A 851 -6.93 6.18 16.88
CA PHE A 851 -6.85 6.18 15.42
C PHE A 851 -6.12 7.45 14.97
N ILE A 852 -4.98 7.30 14.31
CA ILE A 852 -4.15 8.44 13.89
C ILE A 852 -4.27 8.77 12.41
N SER A 853 -4.71 7.80 11.61
CA SER A 853 -4.93 7.88 10.17
C SER A 853 -5.86 6.74 9.76
N GLY A 854 -6.44 6.82 8.57
CA GLY A 854 -7.30 5.76 8.04
C GLY A 854 -7.59 5.97 6.56
N LYS A 855 -8.40 5.08 6.00
CA LYS A 855 -8.93 5.17 4.63
C LYS A 855 -10.25 4.43 4.52
N ASP A 856 -11.08 4.83 3.58
CA ASP A 856 -12.20 4.02 3.11
C ASP A 856 -12.17 3.82 1.60
N SER A 857 -12.52 2.61 1.21
CA SER A 857 -12.83 2.20 -0.15
C SER A 857 -14.25 1.64 -0.14
N LEU A 858 -15.15 2.29 -0.86
CA LEU A 858 -16.54 1.89 -0.99
C LEU A 858 -16.78 1.34 -2.41
N ASN A 859 -17.97 0.79 -2.65
CA ASN A 859 -18.38 0.23 -3.94
C ASN A 859 -17.55 -0.99 -4.40
N ASN A 860 -16.90 -1.69 -3.47
CA ASN A 860 -16.18 -2.93 -3.74
C ASN A 860 -17.17 -4.08 -4.06
N GLN A 861 -17.61 -4.13 -5.31
CA GLN A 861 -18.51 -5.15 -5.85
C GLN A 861 -18.34 -5.22 -7.37
N PHE A 862 -18.75 -6.35 -7.95
CA PHE A 862 -18.67 -6.56 -9.40
C PHE A 862 -20.02 -7.06 -9.93
N THR A 863 -20.57 -6.41 -10.94
CA THR A 863 -21.79 -6.86 -11.61
C THR A 863 -21.44 -7.57 -12.92
N THR A 864 -21.82 -8.85 -13.02
CA THR A 864 -21.58 -9.69 -14.20
C THR A 864 -22.48 -9.29 -15.37
N ASP A 865 -22.10 -9.71 -16.59
CA ASP A 865 -22.92 -9.62 -17.82
C ASP A 865 -24.34 -10.22 -17.67
N GLU A 866 -24.48 -11.27 -16.85
CA GLU A 866 -25.78 -11.87 -16.50
C GLU A 866 -26.63 -11.05 -15.51
N GLY A 867 -26.11 -9.92 -15.00
CA GLY A 867 -26.77 -9.05 -14.02
C GLY A 867 -26.68 -9.50 -12.56
N ARG A 868 -25.78 -10.43 -12.23
CA ARG A 868 -25.51 -10.86 -10.85
C ARG A 868 -24.43 -9.98 -10.24
N THR A 869 -24.66 -9.44 -9.05
CA THR A 869 -23.65 -8.68 -8.30
C THR A 869 -22.91 -9.57 -7.31
N ILE A 870 -21.60 -9.61 -7.41
CA ILE A 870 -20.68 -10.25 -6.45
C ILE A 870 -20.20 -9.14 -5.50
N ARG A 871 -20.51 -9.27 -4.22
CA ARG A 871 -20.13 -8.30 -3.18
C ARG A 871 -18.99 -8.88 -2.36
N ILE A 872 -17.99 -8.07 -2.03
CA ILE A 872 -17.01 -8.47 -1.01
C ILE A 872 -17.71 -8.65 0.34
N PRO A 873 -17.21 -9.49 1.25
CA PRO A 873 -17.60 -9.37 2.64
C PRO A 873 -17.18 -7.99 3.19
N PRO A 874 -17.97 -7.39 4.10
CA PRO A 874 -17.49 -6.30 4.93
C PRO A 874 -16.09 -6.60 5.48
N THR A 875 -15.13 -5.71 5.22
CA THR A 875 -13.73 -5.94 5.58
C THR A 875 -13.14 -4.69 6.20
N LEU A 876 -12.64 -4.82 7.42
CA LEU A 876 -11.94 -3.75 8.14
C LEU A 876 -10.54 -4.25 8.49
N LEU A 877 -9.53 -3.65 7.89
CA LEU A 877 -8.14 -3.85 8.29
C LEU A 877 -7.79 -2.84 9.38
N ILE A 878 -7.36 -3.35 10.54
CA ILE A 878 -6.72 -2.53 11.57
C ILE A 878 -5.22 -2.74 11.48
N SER A 879 -4.49 -1.69 11.14
CA SER A 879 -3.03 -1.66 11.18
C SER A 879 -2.59 -0.81 12.36
N GLY A 880 -1.43 -1.09 12.95
CA GLY A 880 -0.95 -0.32 14.08
C GLY A 880 0.56 -0.26 14.21
N MET A 881 0.99 0.76 14.95
CA MET A 881 2.36 0.89 15.41
C MET A 881 2.41 1.10 16.92
N GLY A 882 3.34 0.41 17.59
CA GLY A 882 3.47 0.39 19.05
C GLY A 882 4.90 0.57 19.52
N ILE A 883 5.10 1.30 20.62
CA ILE A 883 6.45 1.51 21.19
C ILE A 883 6.90 0.25 21.95
N VAL A 884 8.07 -0.27 21.59
CA VAL A 884 8.80 -1.26 22.40
C VAL A 884 9.87 -0.50 23.18
N GLU A 885 9.73 -0.37 24.50
CA GLU A 885 10.63 0.48 25.31
C GLU A 885 12.11 0.07 25.22
N ASP A 886 12.37 -1.24 25.12
CA ASP A 886 13.70 -1.82 24.95
C ASP A 886 13.59 -2.98 23.96
N GLU A 887 14.16 -2.80 22.77
CA GLU A 887 14.16 -3.80 21.69
C GLU A 887 14.82 -5.12 22.09
N SER A 888 15.68 -5.13 23.12
CA SER A 888 16.32 -6.37 23.61
C SER A 888 15.35 -7.29 24.36
N LEU A 889 14.17 -6.76 24.72
CA LEU A 889 13.06 -7.51 25.29
C LEU A 889 12.02 -7.93 24.24
N ALA A 890 12.25 -7.60 22.96
CA ALA A 890 11.37 -8.04 21.89
C ALA A 890 11.27 -9.58 21.90
N THR A 891 10.03 -10.05 21.94
CA THR A 891 9.71 -11.47 22.07
C THR A 891 9.21 -12.00 20.72
N THR A 892 9.39 -13.30 20.46
CA THR A 892 8.92 -13.96 19.23
C THR A 892 8.23 -15.28 19.60
N MET A 893 7.35 -15.80 18.75
CA MET A 893 6.52 -16.95 19.11
C MET A 893 7.24 -18.32 19.14
N ASP A 894 8.42 -18.44 18.53
CA ASP A 894 9.13 -19.71 18.49
C ASP A 894 9.57 -20.14 19.88
N ALA A 895 9.19 -21.36 20.28
CA ALA A 895 9.52 -21.90 21.58
C ALA A 895 11.03 -22.00 21.77
N LYS A 896 11.54 -21.51 22.91
CA LYS A 896 12.97 -21.34 23.15
C LYS A 896 13.61 -22.53 23.81
N ARG A 897 12.90 -23.28 24.67
CA ARG A 897 13.51 -24.35 25.45
C ARG A 897 12.55 -25.47 25.87
N SER A 898 13.02 -26.69 25.72
CA SER A 898 12.35 -27.88 26.29
C SER A 898 12.26 -27.82 27.83
N GLY A 899 11.16 -28.31 28.36
CA GLY A 899 10.86 -28.32 29.79
C GLY A 899 10.18 -27.04 30.32
N ASN A 900 10.13 -25.97 29.52
CA ASN A 900 9.33 -24.79 29.85
C ASN A 900 7.83 -25.09 29.71
N HIS A 901 7.02 -24.38 30.48
CA HIS A 901 5.57 -24.52 30.48
C HIS A 901 4.92 -23.71 29.35
N LEU A 902 3.85 -24.28 28.80
CA LEU A 902 2.93 -23.58 27.93
C LEU A 902 1.74 -23.09 28.76
N LEU A 903 1.63 -21.77 28.89
CA LEU A 903 0.61 -21.08 29.64
C LEU A 903 -0.38 -20.42 28.67
N LEU A 904 -1.67 -20.70 28.84
CA LEU A 904 -2.75 -19.99 28.15
C LEU A 904 -3.30 -18.91 29.07
N ILE A 905 -3.42 -17.69 28.53
CA ILE A 905 -4.11 -16.56 29.14
C ILE A 905 -5.43 -16.35 28.38
N GLY A 906 -6.52 -16.10 29.12
CA GLY A 906 -7.87 -15.99 28.58
C GLY A 906 -8.67 -17.29 28.67
N GLU A 907 -9.92 -17.25 28.21
CA GLU A 907 -10.87 -18.39 28.26
C GLU A 907 -11.31 -18.77 26.85
N THR A 908 -11.55 -20.06 26.65
CA THR A 908 -12.18 -20.57 25.43
C THR A 908 -13.69 -20.75 25.64
N THR A 909 -14.50 -20.39 24.65
CA THR A 909 -15.94 -20.62 24.66
C THR A 909 -16.31 -21.76 23.70
N ASP A 910 -17.60 -22.08 23.63
CA ASP A 910 -18.14 -23.02 22.65
C ASP A 910 -18.61 -22.34 21.35
N ARG A 911 -18.27 -21.06 21.14
CA ARG A 911 -18.70 -20.29 19.97
C ARG A 911 -17.75 -20.53 18.79
N LEU A 912 -18.29 -21.15 17.74
CA LEU A 912 -17.52 -21.55 16.55
C LEU A 912 -17.95 -20.80 15.28
N GLY A 913 -18.92 -19.88 15.38
CA GLY A 913 -19.42 -19.12 14.25
C GLY A 913 -18.31 -18.29 13.60
N GLY A 914 -18.14 -18.44 12.30
CA GLY A 914 -17.11 -17.73 11.53
C GLY A 914 -15.69 -18.35 11.59
N SER A 915 -15.47 -19.34 12.47
CA SER A 915 -14.14 -19.95 12.64
C SER A 915 -13.67 -20.76 11.44
N HIS A 916 -12.35 -20.86 11.25
CA HIS A 916 -11.77 -21.72 10.22
C HIS A 916 -12.09 -23.19 10.44
N PHE A 917 -12.31 -23.62 11.68
CA PHE A 917 -12.78 -24.99 11.97
C PHE A 917 -14.10 -25.31 11.26
N VAL A 918 -15.05 -24.37 11.27
CA VAL A 918 -16.32 -24.53 10.53
C VAL A 918 -16.09 -24.44 9.02
N ARG A 919 -15.19 -23.55 8.57
CA ARG A 919 -14.86 -23.37 7.15
C ARG A 919 -14.26 -24.63 6.52
N ILE A 920 -13.43 -25.39 7.25
CA ILE A 920 -12.92 -26.68 6.80
C ILE A 920 -13.93 -27.84 6.94
N GLY A 921 -15.21 -27.56 7.16
CA GLY A 921 -16.27 -28.57 7.28
C GLY A 921 -16.32 -29.28 8.64
N GLY A 922 -15.77 -28.67 9.70
CA GLY A 922 -15.85 -29.18 11.06
C GLY A 922 -17.30 -29.37 11.55
N ASP A 923 -17.49 -30.29 12.49
CA ASP A 923 -18.82 -30.62 13.01
C ASP A 923 -19.35 -29.48 13.89
N VAL A 924 -20.24 -28.64 13.34
CA VAL A 924 -20.87 -27.53 14.05
C VAL A 924 -21.65 -27.94 15.31
N SER A 925 -21.98 -29.23 15.49
CA SER A 925 -22.68 -29.70 16.69
C SER A 925 -21.79 -29.81 17.93
N VAL A 926 -20.48 -29.66 17.80
CA VAL A 926 -19.52 -29.64 18.92
C VAL A 926 -19.43 -28.28 19.61
N GLY A 927 -20.16 -27.29 19.12
CA GLY A 927 -20.28 -25.95 19.68
C GLY A 927 -21.55 -25.24 19.20
N ARG A 928 -21.57 -23.92 19.32
CA ARG A 928 -22.66 -23.06 18.87
C ARG A 928 -22.21 -22.27 17.64
N ASP A 929 -23.09 -22.16 16.65
CA ASP A 929 -22.95 -21.24 15.49
C ASP A 929 -23.30 -19.80 15.91
N GLU A 930 -22.60 -19.32 16.94
CA GLU A 930 -22.59 -17.95 17.44
C GLU A 930 -21.19 -17.38 17.21
N LEU A 931 -21.09 -16.08 16.92
CA LEU A 931 -19.80 -15.41 16.77
C LEU A 931 -19.11 -15.28 18.12
N PRO A 932 -17.78 -15.48 18.20
CA PRO A 932 -17.02 -15.05 19.38
C PRO A 932 -17.15 -13.53 19.57
N THR A 933 -16.99 -13.07 20.80
CA THR A 933 -17.15 -11.65 21.19
C THR A 933 -15.93 -11.15 21.94
N VAL A 934 -15.57 -9.88 21.76
CA VAL A 934 -14.47 -9.24 22.50
C VAL A 934 -14.97 -8.70 23.84
N ASP A 935 -14.29 -9.05 24.93
CA ASP A 935 -14.54 -8.47 26.25
C ASP A 935 -13.76 -7.16 26.39
N LEU A 936 -14.47 -6.03 26.30
CA LEU A 936 -13.88 -4.68 26.32
C LEU A 936 -13.28 -4.28 27.68
N GLU A 937 -13.52 -5.02 28.76
CA GLU A 937 -12.87 -4.78 30.05
C GLU A 937 -11.68 -5.73 30.25
N ARG A 938 -11.84 -7.01 29.90
CA ARG A 938 -10.83 -8.04 30.14
C ARG A 938 -9.74 -8.04 29.09
N GLY A 939 -10.05 -7.77 27.82
CA GLY A 939 -9.09 -7.74 26.72
C GLY A 939 -7.94 -6.76 26.97
N PRO A 940 -8.22 -5.46 27.18
CA PRO A 940 -7.20 -4.46 27.49
C PRO A 940 -6.40 -4.78 28.77
N ARG A 941 -7.06 -5.31 29.81
CA ARG A 941 -6.39 -5.75 31.04
C ARG A 941 -5.44 -6.91 30.79
N THR A 942 -5.84 -7.87 29.96
CA THR A 942 -5.01 -9.00 29.55
C THR A 942 -3.80 -8.52 28.77
N ALA A 943 -3.98 -7.63 27.79
CA ALA A 943 -2.89 -7.03 27.03
C ALA A 943 -1.86 -6.33 27.95
N GLY A 944 -2.33 -5.52 28.91
CA GLY A 944 -1.48 -4.88 29.91
C GLY A 944 -0.71 -5.86 30.80
N ALA A 945 -1.36 -6.96 31.24
CA ALA A 945 -0.73 -7.98 32.06
C ALA A 945 0.32 -8.80 31.30
N VAL A 946 0.05 -9.15 30.03
CA VAL A 946 1.01 -9.84 29.16
C VAL A 946 2.23 -8.95 28.90
N HIS A 947 2.01 -7.69 28.54
CA HIS A 947 3.11 -6.72 28.40
C HIS A 947 3.94 -6.61 29.68
N ALA A 948 3.30 -6.51 30.85
CA ALA A 948 4.00 -6.44 32.13
C ALA A 948 4.86 -7.68 32.42
N ALA A 949 4.40 -8.88 32.05
CA ALA A 949 5.16 -10.11 32.18
C ALA A 949 6.37 -10.16 31.23
N ILE A 950 6.20 -9.73 29.98
CA ILE A 950 7.28 -9.62 28.98
C ILE A 950 8.34 -8.62 29.45
N LYS A 951 7.92 -7.41 29.86
CA LYS A 951 8.78 -6.34 30.35
C LYS A 951 9.61 -6.73 31.58
N GLN A 952 9.09 -7.63 32.42
CA GLN A 952 9.82 -8.19 33.57
C GLN A 952 10.78 -9.35 33.20
N GLY A 953 10.82 -9.76 31.94
CA GLY A 953 11.66 -10.87 31.46
C GLY A 953 11.19 -12.24 31.94
N LEU A 954 9.91 -12.39 32.29
CA LEU A 954 9.33 -13.65 32.77
C LEU A 954 8.89 -14.58 31.62
N VAL A 955 8.63 -14.00 30.45
CA VAL A 955 8.20 -14.70 29.24
C VAL A 955 9.43 -15.04 28.38
N ARG A 956 9.43 -16.21 27.73
CA ARG A 956 10.50 -16.67 26.82
C ARG A 956 10.09 -16.59 25.35
N SER A 957 8.84 -16.93 25.07
CA SER A 957 8.16 -16.72 23.81
C SER A 957 6.69 -16.39 24.09
N ALA A 958 6.06 -15.67 23.17
CA ALA A 958 4.66 -15.29 23.24
C ALA A 958 4.05 -15.41 21.84
N HIS A 959 2.83 -15.92 21.77
CA HIS A 959 2.04 -16.02 20.54
C HIS A 959 0.59 -15.66 20.85
N ASP A 960 -0.09 -15.03 19.90
CA ASP A 960 -1.52 -14.84 19.95
C ASP A 960 -2.26 -16.16 19.60
N ALA A 961 -3.55 -16.27 19.93
CA ALA A 961 -4.39 -17.43 19.58
C ALA A 961 -5.59 -16.99 18.73
N SER A 962 -5.31 -16.72 17.46
CA SER A 962 -6.23 -16.23 16.41
C SER A 962 -6.79 -17.39 15.56
N GLU A 963 -6.55 -17.39 14.25
CA GLU A 963 -7.10 -18.37 13.32
C GLU A 963 -6.65 -19.81 13.65
N GLY A 964 -7.61 -20.73 13.63
CA GLY A 964 -7.36 -22.13 14.00
C GLY A 964 -7.25 -22.38 15.51
N GLY A 965 -7.22 -21.34 16.35
CA GLY A 965 -7.33 -21.44 17.80
C GLY A 965 -6.09 -22.00 18.52
N VAL A 966 -6.28 -22.31 19.81
CA VAL A 966 -5.21 -22.60 20.77
C VAL A 966 -4.29 -23.75 20.35
N LEU A 967 -4.84 -24.84 19.81
CA LEU A 967 -4.02 -26.00 19.45
C LEU A 967 -3.11 -25.69 18.25
N VAL A 968 -3.61 -24.93 17.28
CA VAL A 968 -2.82 -24.53 16.10
C VAL A 968 -1.67 -23.62 16.52
N ALA A 969 -1.95 -22.56 17.28
CA ALA A 969 -0.93 -21.65 17.79
C ALA A 969 0.15 -22.39 18.62
N ALA A 970 -0.25 -23.34 19.48
CA ALA A 970 0.72 -24.15 20.25
C ALA A 970 1.62 -25.03 19.36
N ILE A 971 1.08 -25.55 18.25
CA ILE A 971 1.82 -26.34 17.26
C ILE A 971 2.79 -25.44 16.50
N GLU A 972 2.39 -24.23 16.12
CA GLU A 972 3.24 -23.22 15.47
C GLU A 972 4.44 -22.85 16.32
N MET A 973 4.22 -22.53 17.60
CA MET A 973 5.31 -22.28 18.56
C MET A 973 6.31 -23.45 18.60
N ALA A 974 5.80 -24.68 18.62
CA ALA A 974 6.61 -25.89 18.76
C ALA A 974 7.47 -26.16 17.52
N PHE A 975 6.88 -26.24 16.32
CA PHE A 975 7.66 -26.56 15.12
C PHE A 975 8.61 -25.42 14.76
N ALA A 976 8.23 -24.17 14.99
CA ALA A 976 9.08 -23.02 14.70
C ALA A 976 10.33 -22.97 15.59
N GLY A 977 10.18 -23.38 16.85
CA GLY A 977 11.25 -23.52 17.84
C GLY A 977 12.11 -24.78 17.71
N ASP A 978 11.80 -25.68 16.76
CA ASP A 978 12.42 -27.02 16.64
C ASP A 978 12.24 -27.87 17.92
N LEU A 979 11.04 -27.84 18.51
CA LEU A 979 10.67 -28.54 19.74
C LEU A 979 9.38 -29.34 19.56
N GLY A 980 9.10 -30.24 20.50
CA GLY A 980 7.77 -30.83 20.68
C GLY A 980 6.93 -30.05 21.68
N VAL A 981 5.65 -30.40 21.81
CA VAL A 981 4.74 -29.80 22.79
C VAL A 981 3.75 -30.82 23.32
N GLU A 982 3.51 -30.80 24.64
CA GLU A 982 2.44 -31.53 25.30
C GLU A 982 1.30 -30.55 25.61
N VAL A 983 0.06 -30.88 25.24
CA VAL A 983 -1.14 -30.07 25.49
C VAL A 983 -2.23 -30.93 26.15
N ARG A 984 -2.82 -30.42 27.24
CA ARG A 984 -3.90 -31.06 27.99
C ARG A 984 -5.17 -30.23 27.84
N LEU A 985 -6.10 -30.69 27.01
CA LEU A 985 -7.31 -29.93 26.66
C LEU A 985 -8.20 -29.66 27.88
N ASP A 986 -8.32 -30.62 28.81
CA ASP A 986 -9.11 -30.47 30.04
C ASP A 986 -8.64 -29.30 30.92
N THR A 987 -7.42 -28.80 30.72
CA THR A 987 -6.86 -27.69 31.51
C THR A 987 -7.00 -26.32 30.88
N ILE A 988 -7.48 -26.24 29.65
CA ILE A 988 -7.81 -24.97 28.99
C ILE A 988 -8.91 -24.28 29.82
N PRO A 989 -8.73 -23.01 30.24
CA PRO A 989 -9.77 -22.24 30.91
C PRO A 989 -10.98 -22.07 29.98
N VAL A 990 -12.18 -22.19 30.52
CA VAL A 990 -13.42 -22.10 29.73
C VAL A 990 -14.38 -21.07 30.30
N GLY A 991 -15.00 -20.29 29.42
CA GLY A 991 -15.94 -19.23 29.79
C GLY A 991 -17.38 -19.72 30.00
N CYS A 992 -17.68 -20.96 29.63
CA CYS A 992 -18.99 -21.59 29.79
C CYS A 992 -18.88 -23.09 30.12
N GLU A 993 -19.96 -23.66 30.65
CA GLU A 993 -20.05 -25.11 30.87
C GLU A 993 -20.26 -25.85 29.55
N GLY A 994 -19.72 -27.06 29.43
CA GLY A 994 -19.99 -27.93 28.27
C GLY A 994 -19.17 -27.65 27.01
N VAL A 995 -18.09 -26.85 27.10
CA VAL A 995 -17.16 -26.65 25.98
C VAL A 995 -16.49 -27.98 25.62
N SER A 996 -16.72 -28.44 24.40
CA SER A 996 -16.14 -29.67 23.84
C SER A 996 -14.63 -29.57 23.65
N ASP A 997 -13.96 -30.71 23.51
CA ASP A 997 -12.53 -30.74 23.20
C ASP A 997 -12.19 -30.10 21.84
N ALA A 998 -13.09 -30.22 20.85
CA ALA A 998 -12.92 -29.57 19.56
C ALA A 998 -12.98 -28.05 19.70
N ALA A 999 -13.91 -27.51 20.48
CA ALA A 999 -13.98 -26.08 20.76
C ALA A 999 -12.78 -25.61 21.59
N ARG A 1000 -12.35 -26.37 22.61
CA ARG A 1000 -11.12 -26.10 23.37
C ARG A 1000 -9.89 -25.98 22.45
N ALA A 1001 -9.81 -26.82 21.42
CA ALA A 1001 -8.70 -26.82 20.48
C ALA A 1001 -8.78 -25.70 19.44
N PHE A 1002 -9.96 -25.46 18.86
CA PHE A 1002 -10.10 -24.71 17.59
C PHE A 1002 -11.05 -23.51 17.61
N ALA A 1003 -11.70 -23.19 18.73
CA ALA A 1003 -12.45 -21.95 18.82
C ALA A 1003 -11.50 -20.75 18.70
N GLU A 1004 -11.88 -19.76 17.91
CA GLU A 1004 -11.12 -18.54 17.58
C GLU A 1004 -11.58 -17.38 18.49
N ASP A 1005 -11.66 -17.62 19.80
CA ASP A 1005 -12.02 -16.58 20.77
C ASP A 1005 -10.93 -15.48 20.86
N PRO A 1006 -11.32 -14.19 20.82
CA PRO A 1006 -10.44 -13.03 21.08
C PRO A 1006 -9.79 -13.02 22.46
N CYS A 1007 -8.87 -12.09 22.69
CA CYS A 1007 -8.25 -11.81 24.00
C CYS A 1007 -7.41 -12.96 24.59
N ARG A 1008 -6.89 -13.88 23.77
CA ARG A 1008 -6.09 -15.03 24.23
C ARG A 1008 -4.63 -14.96 23.79
N TYR A 1009 -3.75 -15.41 24.68
CA TYR A 1009 -2.30 -15.45 24.48
C TYR A 1009 -1.73 -16.79 24.96
N LEU A 1010 -0.73 -17.29 24.24
CA LEU A 1010 0.11 -18.40 24.64
C LEU A 1010 1.49 -17.88 25.04
N LEU A 1011 1.94 -18.25 26.23
CA LEU A 1011 3.24 -17.83 26.77
C LEU A 1011 4.09 -19.06 27.11
N GLU A 1012 5.36 -19.03 26.71
CA GLU A 1012 6.37 -19.94 27.22
C GLU A 1012 7.02 -19.35 28.49
N VAL A 1013 6.98 -20.10 29.59
CA VAL A 1013 7.43 -19.64 30.90
C VAL A 1013 8.27 -20.70 31.61
N GLU A 1014 9.27 -20.28 32.39
CA GLU A 1014 10.04 -21.21 33.22
C GLU A 1014 9.27 -21.57 34.50
N GLU A 1015 9.43 -22.81 35.00
CA GLU A 1015 8.83 -23.27 36.26
C GLU A 1015 9.05 -22.30 37.43
N ARG A 1016 10.26 -21.73 37.53
CA ARG A 1016 10.62 -20.81 38.63
C ARG A 1016 9.87 -19.48 38.59
N ASP A 1017 9.30 -19.13 37.45
CA ASP A 1017 8.67 -17.83 37.19
C ASP A 1017 7.13 -17.93 37.33
N LEU A 1018 6.56 -19.14 37.50
CA LEU A 1018 5.12 -19.38 37.59
C LEU A 1018 4.43 -18.62 38.73
N GLU A 1019 5.07 -18.50 39.90
CA GLU A 1019 4.48 -17.79 41.06
C GLU A 1019 4.36 -16.28 40.77
N ALA A 1020 5.41 -15.67 40.23
CA ALA A 1020 5.40 -14.26 39.85
C ALA A 1020 4.39 -13.97 38.72
N ILE A 1021 4.26 -14.90 37.77
CA ILE A 1021 3.27 -14.82 36.69
C ILE A 1021 1.84 -14.91 37.24
N ALA A 1022 1.57 -15.82 38.17
CA ALA A 1022 0.25 -15.92 38.78
C ALA A 1022 -0.18 -14.64 39.51
N GLU A 1023 0.77 -13.91 40.11
CA GLU A 1023 0.50 -12.59 40.71
C GLU A 1023 0.17 -11.51 39.67
N ILE A 1024 0.84 -11.51 38.52
CA ILE A 1024 0.57 -10.54 37.43
C ILE A 1024 -0.82 -10.77 36.82
N PHE A 1025 -1.21 -12.03 36.65
CA PHE A 1025 -2.49 -12.42 36.06
C PHE A 1025 -3.61 -12.60 37.11
N ASP A 1026 -3.50 -11.99 38.30
CA ASP A 1026 -4.57 -12.03 39.30
C ASP A 1026 -5.89 -11.47 38.74
N GLY A 1027 -6.96 -12.25 38.87
CA GLY A 1027 -8.27 -11.93 38.30
C GLY A 1027 -8.37 -12.05 36.77
N ILE A 1028 -7.34 -12.54 36.08
CA ILE A 1028 -7.36 -12.89 34.66
C ILE A 1028 -7.30 -14.43 34.54
N PRO A 1029 -8.24 -15.08 33.85
CA PRO A 1029 -8.20 -16.53 33.67
C PRO A 1029 -6.90 -16.96 32.97
N HIS A 1030 -6.21 -17.92 33.56
CA HIS A 1030 -4.99 -18.49 33.00
C HIS A 1030 -4.76 -19.92 33.51
N ALA A 1031 -4.09 -20.75 32.72
CA ALA A 1031 -3.70 -22.09 33.16
C ALA A 1031 -2.47 -22.62 32.41
N VAL A 1032 -1.64 -23.39 33.12
CA VAL A 1032 -0.60 -24.21 32.49
C VAL A 1032 -1.28 -25.36 31.74
N ILE A 1033 -1.40 -25.20 30.42
CA ILE A 1033 -2.07 -26.17 29.55
C ILE A 1033 -1.13 -27.27 29.07
N GLY A 1034 0.18 -27.07 29.22
CA GLY A 1034 1.16 -27.90 28.57
C GLY A 1034 2.60 -27.60 28.93
N ARG A 1035 3.52 -28.22 28.18
CA ARG A 1035 4.96 -27.95 28.25
C ARG A 1035 5.64 -28.27 26.93
N PHE A 1036 6.71 -27.57 26.62
CA PHE A 1036 7.56 -27.88 25.48
C PHE A 1036 8.48 -29.06 25.78
N THR A 1037 8.74 -29.89 24.78
CA THR A 1037 9.56 -31.11 24.91
C THR A 1037 10.71 -31.09 23.93
N GLU A 1038 11.77 -31.84 24.24
CA GLU A 1038 12.96 -31.91 23.40
C GLU A 1038 12.64 -32.63 22.09
N ALA A 1039 13.10 -32.09 20.96
CA ALA A 1039 13.01 -32.78 19.68
C ALA A 1039 13.88 -34.05 19.69
N GLY A 1040 13.29 -35.17 19.29
CA GLY A 1040 14.01 -36.42 19.13
C GLY A 1040 14.76 -36.49 17.80
N PRO A 1041 15.43 -37.62 17.48
CA PRO A 1041 16.08 -37.83 16.19
C PRO A 1041 15.15 -37.79 14.96
N LYS A 1042 13.83 -37.74 15.19
CA LYS A 1042 12.78 -37.69 14.16
C LYS A 1042 11.96 -36.38 14.24
N GLY A 1043 12.52 -35.34 14.86
CA GLY A 1043 11.82 -34.08 15.14
C GLY A 1043 11.09 -34.07 16.48
N GLY A 1044 10.40 -32.96 16.76
CA GLY A 1044 9.52 -32.80 17.93
C GLY A 1044 8.22 -33.58 17.77
N GLU A 1045 7.60 -33.93 18.90
CA GLU A 1045 6.26 -34.56 18.92
C GLU A 1045 5.22 -33.60 19.54
N VAL A 1046 4.07 -33.49 18.89
CA VAL A 1046 2.85 -32.86 19.42
C VAL A 1046 2.06 -33.95 20.13
N MET A 1047 1.95 -33.85 21.44
CA MET A 1047 1.19 -34.77 22.30
C MET A 1047 -0.06 -34.06 22.81
N VAL A 1048 -1.23 -34.62 22.54
CA VAL A 1048 -2.52 -34.08 23.02
C VAL A 1048 -3.20 -35.11 23.90
N SER A 1049 -3.79 -34.66 24.99
CA SER A 1049 -4.61 -35.51 25.87
C SER A 1049 -5.87 -34.81 26.37
N SER A 1050 -6.96 -35.57 26.48
CA SER A 1050 -8.17 -35.18 27.18
C SER A 1050 -8.88 -36.40 27.80
N SER A 1051 -9.78 -36.11 28.73
CA SER A 1051 -10.62 -37.11 29.38
C SER A 1051 -11.65 -37.76 28.46
N GLU A 1052 -12.10 -37.04 27.41
CA GLU A 1052 -13.12 -37.49 26.46
C GLU A 1052 -12.53 -38.24 25.25
N LEU A 1053 -11.49 -37.68 24.62
CA LEU A 1053 -10.91 -38.18 23.37
C LEU A 1053 -9.69 -39.09 23.57
N GLY A 1054 -9.17 -39.19 24.80
CA GLY A 1054 -7.97 -39.98 25.11
C GLY A 1054 -6.68 -39.20 24.86
N GLY A 1055 -5.60 -39.91 24.55
CA GLY A 1055 -4.29 -39.28 24.32
C GLY A 1055 -3.51 -39.93 23.18
N SER A 1056 -2.88 -39.10 22.35
CA SER A 1056 -2.05 -39.53 21.22
C SER A 1056 -0.93 -38.52 20.95
N SER A 1057 -0.03 -38.87 20.04
CA SER A 1057 1.11 -38.06 19.62
C SER A 1057 1.28 -38.08 18.11
N ALA A 1058 1.61 -36.95 17.50
CA ALA A 1058 1.98 -36.84 16.09
C ALA A 1058 3.28 -36.05 15.93
N SER A 1059 4.04 -36.32 14.85
CA SER A 1059 5.27 -35.56 14.57
C SER A 1059 4.93 -34.11 14.24
N THR A 1060 5.72 -33.17 14.76
CA THR A 1060 5.68 -31.74 14.37
C THR A 1060 5.91 -31.53 12.87
N GLU A 1061 6.70 -32.41 12.23
CA GLU A 1061 6.93 -32.38 10.78
C GLU A 1061 5.62 -32.53 9.99
N ARG A 1062 4.64 -33.30 10.49
CA ARG A 1062 3.34 -33.46 9.83
C ARG A 1062 2.63 -32.12 9.67
N PHE A 1063 2.64 -31.31 10.71
CA PHE A 1063 1.95 -30.03 10.78
C PHE A 1063 2.72 -28.95 10.04
N ARG A 1064 4.05 -28.93 10.19
CA ARG A 1064 4.93 -28.06 9.42
C ARG A 1064 4.79 -28.33 7.92
N ASP A 1065 4.78 -29.59 7.49
CA ASP A 1065 4.58 -29.95 6.08
C ASP A 1065 3.23 -29.50 5.55
N ALA A 1066 2.17 -29.59 6.36
CA ALA A 1066 0.85 -29.10 6.00
C ALA A 1066 0.86 -27.57 5.84
N TRP A 1067 1.48 -26.86 6.79
CA TRP A 1067 1.63 -25.41 6.77
C TRP A 1067 2.47 -24.90 5.60
N GLU A 1068 3.65 -25.48 5.35
CA GLU A 1068 4.55 -25.07 4.27
C GLU A 1068 3.95 -25.30 2.89
N LYS A 1069 3.16 -26.38 2.71
CA LYS A 1069 2.59 -26.79 1.42
C LYS A 1069 1.15 -26.35 1.22
N GLY A 1070 0.54 -25.66 2.18
CA GLY A 1070 -0.88 -25.28 2.11
C GLY A 1070 -1.20 -24.37 0.93
N CYS A 1071 -0.27 -23.48 0.55
CA CYS A 1071 -0.37 -22.62 -0.63
C CYS A 1071 0.22 -23.23 -1.91
N ASP A 1072 0.79 -24.44 -1.87
CA ASP A 1072 1.31 -25.15 -3.06
C ASP A 1072 0.21 -25.95 -3.80
N ARG A 1073 -0.96 -26.10 -3.18
CA ARG A 1073 -2.11 -26.89 -3.64
C ARG A 1073 -3.20 -25.99 -4.17
#